data_AF-A0A3B7LWI6-F1
#
_entry.id   AF-A0A3B7LWI6-F1
#
_cell.length_a   1.000
_cell.length_b   1.000
_cell.length_c   1.000
_cell.angle_alpha   90.00
_cell.angle_beta   90.00
_cell.angle_gamma   90.00
#
_symmetry.space_group_name_H-M   'P 1'
#
loop_
_entity.id
_entity.type
_entity.pdbx_description
1 polymer ?
#
loop_
_entity_poly.entity_id
_entity_poly.type
_entity_poly.pdbx_seq_one_letter_code
_entity_poly.pdbx_strand_id
1 'polypeptide(L)'
;MTRQTQQQVMELLQHFKLKTLPENGLLYSEELFKIGADDSDANLEELNQLLVQLHRQGIRPNDIVERPEGLNFLMTIAAFICDVINQRTNTETEWYNYHEAIKILPSDYGLPLDFFSSMVAMIRKQVCLPFSIIAELLHEGSDAKRTLLSYVKERCQTVSQTTRNINEWYATYIEALQHKKYIPGGNYYRQATDQIAFDFSIQSIAELDVLLKCIRSEENLTEQNYSDFMQHKEKLNFLVAMSYYLGAVITRHSMSSLKWYDFEAYKQNFADDPQQSYRFELDQVAVIDSKLLFPMTIITGCLFDSSGEQPDCVEYIQNVCKDIDSAVHYFPSSLTQDFHLPLPEILDQAFTQAGFLAAYSTSMVQDTSLQPTMLVPDQEKISLVHLMYDNPQQEALSKLDSNPAGHPFQLYCEDIHAYLPTGRTDAVYLKIRVYDQHPLDLTLVIPYQKKTETQPFKIFSAVRYLPCDLPETILDTGLAQFYKQAFQFTDPISQDSLWQQYFEEKLITAPSSAEATHSHLKMIQDKFIHILKAQAEPTPQIQDQTQNSESSTFFDLNIQQLIHDLPEDFRAYLQVLPPEWMQKDELYKQIKAMPAMYKKGRVVWAALVQANKLMFEPHGPHCPGEIVFDPAGLTSPEDLIKYARQLFSLKETTSLEPDQLQYAQHISNEKTRVVNFDYPQSLCRVPLKISSIWFWRLHLPDGMLSLPCFPVLICDDEQYAGEATVLPYLFWQENFVEQWIKEGEKSHGTGYALNVTQLHARVSSNVREFGAFLRPLLSQIFDTDSATPYTAHHSQTNTPDTSSLSLVQDTPAELKIENTTRNTVSITQRSVQILDNPDSSDQEKLNAIESIKTQAIYNEPEALQLMASFYEKGIHVESNSKLAFYHMAELAKTKKSETLFRNALRYYLDSENNLDHDDPEVEHWLQQLKTHYEHATRQKTAKTDPKNQASARRKNQKQLDWTQWMIRILIGAIVLLLLIALIK
;
A
#
# COMPACT_ATOMS: atom_id res chain seq x y z
N MET A 1 9.78 13.12 -41.92
CA MET A 1 10.06 12.22 -43.07
C MET A 1 10.46 13.03 -44.29
N THR A 2 11.75 13.26 -44.49
CA THR A 2 12.24 13.41 -45.86
C THR A 2 12.77 12.06 -46.34
N ARG A 3 12.11 11.47 -47.34
CA ARG A 3 12.53 10.23 -48.03
C ARG A 3 14.00 10.26 -48.46
N GLN A 4 14.60 11.45 -48.56
CA GLN A 4 15.95 11.71 -49.04
C GLN A 4 17.08 11.13 -48.17
N THR A 5 17.02 11.25 -46.83
CA THR A 5 18.11 10.74 -45.95
C THR A 5 18.12 9.22 -45.88
N GLN A 6 16.94 8.61 -45.70
CA GLN A 6 16.77 7.15 -45.77
C GLN A 6 17.26 6.61 -47.12
N GLN A 7 16.88 7.26 -48.23
CA GLN A 7 17.27 6.85 -49.57
C GLN A 7 18.80 6.95 -49.78
N GLN A 8 19.43 8.05 -49.37
CA GLN A 8 20.87 8.25 -49.52
C GLN A 8 21.70 7.21 -48.74
N VAL A 9 21.29 6.87 -47.51
CA VAL A 9 21.96 5.84 -46.70
C VAL A 9 21.86 4.47 -47.36
N MET A 10 20.69 4.13 -47.90
CA MET A 10 20.46 2.86 -48.59
C MET A 10 21.23 2.76 -49.91
N GLU A 11 21.31 3.85 -50.68
CA GLU A 11 22.11 3.92 -51.92
C GLU A 11 23.60 3.72 -51.63
N LEU A 12 24.16 4.37 -50.60
CA LEU A 12 25.56 4.18 -50.19
C LEU A 12 25.86 2.75 -49.72
N LEU A 13 24.98 2.16 -48.92
CA LEU A 13 25.10 0.77 -48.50
C LEU A 13 25.08 -0.19 -49.70
N GLN A 14 24.22 0.07 -50.70
CA GLN A 14 24.17 -0.71 -51.93
C GLN A 14 25.47 -0.61 -52.74
N HIS A 15 26.03 0.60 -52.88
CA HIS A 15 27.33 0.81 -53.53
C HIS A 15 28.46 0.04 -52.83
N PHE A 16 28.46 -0.01 -51.49
CA PHE A 16 29.41 -0.82 -50.73
C PHE A 16 29.24 -2.32 -50.91
N LYS A 17 27.99 -2.83 -50.95
CA LYS A 17 27.70 -4.24 -51.23
C LYS A 17 28.11 -4.64 -52.66
N LEU A 18 27.93 -3.75 -53.63
CA LEU A 18 28.26 -3.97 -55.03
C LEU A 18 29.71 -3.60 -55.41
N LYS A 19 30.49 -3.02 -54.49
CA LYS A 19 31.87 -2.54 -54.71
C LYS A 19 31.97 -1.54 -55.87
N THR A 20 31.04 -0.59 -55.91
CA THR A 20 30.97 0.47 -56.93
C THR A 20 31.05 1.86 -56.29
N LEU A 21 31.55 2.85 -57.03
CA LEU A 21 31.67 4.23 -56.53
C LEU A 21 30.34 5.00 -56.67
N PRO A 22 29.91 5.75 -55.64
CA PRO A 22 28.77 6.66 -55.72
C PRO A 22 29.14 7.94 -56.50
N GLU A 23 28.13 8.69 -56.96
CA GLU A 23 28.28 9.88 -57.83
C GLU A 23 29.20 10.97 -57.23
N ASN A 24 29.13 11.18 -55.91
CA ASN A 24 29.95 12.15 -55.18
C ASN A 24 31.22 11.56 -54.56
N GLY A 25 31.68 10.39 -55.03
CA GLY A 25 32.90 9.74 -54.57
C GLY A 25 32.80 9.12 -53.16
N LEU A 26 33.81 8.32 -52.80
CA LEU A 26 33.89 7.61 -51.53
C LEU A 26 35.34 7.57 -51.05
N LEU A 27 35.63 8.23 -49.92
CA LEU A 27 36.97 8.26 -49.37
C LEU A 27 37.39 6.86 -48.89
N TYR A 28 38.67 6.50 -49.06
CA TYR A 28 39.20 5.17 -48.73
C TYR A 28 38.45 4.00 -49.40
N SER A 29 37.87 4.21 -50.58
CA SER A 29 37.10 3.19 -51.30
C SER A 29 37.90 1.93 -51.62
N GLU A 30 39.20 2.06 -51.92
CA GLU A 30 40.05 0.90 -52.23
C GLU A 30 40.25 -0.01 -51.02
N GLU A 31 40.41 0.57 -49.84
CA GLU A 31 40.55 -0.15 -48.57
C GLU A 31 39.21 -0.71 -48.11
N LEU A 32 38.15 0.11 -48.16
CA LEU A 32 36.81 -0.29 -47.76
C LEU A 32 36.28 -1.44 -48.63
N PHE A 33 36.53 -1.41 -49.95
CA PHE A 33 36.06 -2.46 -50.85
C PHE A 33 36.77 -3.81 -50.70
N LYS A 34 37.92 -3.87 -50.01
CA LYS A 34 38.58 -5.14 -49.67
C LYS A 34 37.84 -5.92 -48.59
N ILE A 35 37.05 -5.24 -47.75
CA ILE A 35 36.31 -5.84 -46.64
C ILE A 35 35.01 -6.48 -47.17
N GLY A 36 34.60 -7.63 -46.63
CA GLY A 36 33.31 -8.24 -46.95
C GLY A 36 32.12 -7.35 -46.61
N ALA A 37 30.94 -7.65 -47.17
CA ALA A 37 29.70 -6.90 -46.93
C ALA A 37 28.54 -7.79 -46.44
N ASP A 38 28.88 -8.94 -45.83
CA ASP A 38 27.94 -9.81 -45.12
C ASP A 38 27.93 -9.52 -43.60
N ASP A 39 27.00 -10.14 -42.86
CA ASP A 39 26.79 -9.93 -41.43
C ASP A 39 27.77 -10.66 -40.51
N SER A 40 28.90 -11.16 -41.04
CA SER A 40 29.89 -11.90 -40.24
C SER A 40 30.64 -11.02 -39.23
N ASP A 41 31.03 -11.62 -38.10
CA ASP A 41 31.88 -10.97 -37.09
C ASP A 41 33.23 -10.51 -37.68
N ALA A 42 33.77 -11.25 -38.67
CA ALA A 42 35.05 -10.94 -39.32
C ALA A 42 35.04 -9.59 -40.05
N ASN A 43 33.97 -9.26 -40.77
CA ASN A 43 33.88 -7.97 -41.49
C ASN A 43 33.83 -6.78 -40.53
N LEU A 44 33.17 -6.92 -39.37
CA LEU A 44 33.16 -5.90 -38.33
C LEU A 44 34.54 -5.70 -37.70
N GLU A 45 35.32 -6.77 -37.54
CA GLU A 45 36.70 -6.70 -37.05
C GLU A 45 37.64 -6.05 -38.07
N GLU A 46 37.52 -6.36 -39.36
CA GLU A 46 38.30 -5.72 -40.43
C GLU A 46 37.99 -4.22 -40.54
N LEU A 47 36.72 -3.81 -40.46
CA LEU A 47 36.33 -2.40 -40.41
C LEU A 47 36.88 -1.70 -39.16
N ASN A 48 36.85 -2.38 -38.01
CA ASN A 48 37.42 -1.85 -36.78
C ASN A 48 38.93 -1.62 -36.93
N GLN A 49 39.66 -2.56 -37.55
CA GLN A 49 41.10 -2.41 -37.84
C GLN A 49 41.39 -1.24 -38.77
N LEU A 50 40.56 -1.04 -39.81
CA LEU A 50 40.67 0.11 -40.71
C LEU A 50 40.56 1.44 -39.94
N LEU A 51 39.55 1.60 -39.08
CA LEU A 51 39.38 2.82 -38.27
C LEU A 51 40.56 3.07 -37.32
N VAL A 52 41.06 2.01 -36.66
CA VAL A 52 42.24 2.08 -35.79
C VAL A 52 43.50 2.45 -36.57
N GLN A 53 43.66 1.96 -37.80
CA GLN A 53 44.77 2.32 -38.67
C GLN A 53 44.73 3.80 -39.06
N LEU A 54 43.55 4.33 -39.40
CA LEU A 54 43.37 5.74 -39.70
C LEU A 54 43.70 6.62 -38.49
N HIS A 55 43.28 6.21 -37.28
CA HIS A 55 43.67 6.89 -36.04
C HIS A 55 45.20 6.98 -35.87
N ARG A 56 45.92 5.86 -36.11
CA ARG A 56 47.41 5.80 -36.03
C ARG A 56 48.10 6.71 -37.05
N GLN A 57 47.44 6.99 -38.18
CA GLN A 57 47.91 7.95 -39.17
C GLN A 57 47.63 9.41 -38.79
N GLY A 58 47.04 9.65 -37.62
CA GLY A 58 46.71 10.98 -37.12
C GLY A 58 45.40 11.54 -37.65
N ILE A 59 44.62 10.75 -38.40
CA ILE A 59 43.33 11.17 -38.94
C ILE A 59 42.32 11.22 -37.80
N ARG A 60 41.55 12.30 -37.75
CA ARG A 60 40.48 12.52 -36.78
C ARG A 60 39.13 12.63 -37.50
N PRO A 61 38.02 12.45 -36.77
CA PRO A 61 36.68 12.53 -37.37
C PRO A 61 36.43 13.81 -38.17
N ASN A 62 36.87 14.97 -37.66
CA ASN A 62 36.68 16.26 -38.34
C ASN A 62 37.42 16.33 -39.69
N ASP A 63 38.60 15.70 -39.81
CA ASP A 63 39.41 15.72 -41.04
C ASP A 63 38.73 14.98 -42.20
N ILE A 64 37.82 14.04 -41.88
CA ILE A 64 37.08 13.23 -42.86
C ILE A 64 35.84 13.99 -43.37
N VAL A 65 35.17 14.73 -42.49
CA VAL A 65 33.87 15.36 -42.78
C VAL A 65 34.00 16.63 -43.63
N GLU A 66 35.20 17.20 -43.75
CA GLU A 66 35.48 18.39 -44.59
C GLU A 66 35.18 18.18 -46.08
N ARG A 67 35.03 16.93 -46.55
CA ARG A 67 34.80 16.59 -47.95
C ARG A 67 33.57 15.69 -48.15
N PRO A 68 32.79 15.87 -49.24
CA PRO A 68 31.63 15.02 -49.53
C PRO A 68 31.95 13.52 -49.58
N GLU A 69 33.12 13.16 -50.12
CA GLU A 69 33.60 11.77 -50.23
C GLU A 69 33.83 11.14 -48.84
N GLY A 70 34.27 11.94 -47.86
CA GLY A 70 34.51 11.48 -46.50
C GLY A 70 33.23 11.33 -45.68
N LEU A 71 32.24 12.21 -45.89
CA LEU A 71 30.90 12.01 -45.33
C LEU A 71 30.28 10.70 -45.84
N ASN A 72 30.39 10.42 -47.14
CA ASN A 72 29.92 9.16 -47.73
C ASN A 72 30.61 7.94 -47.09
N PHE A 73 31.90 8.04 -46.77
CA PHE A 73 32.65 6.97 -46.09
C PHE A 73 32.06 6.67 -44.71
N LEU A 74 31.84 7.70 -43.88
CA LEU A 74 31.27 7.53 -42.54
C LEU A 74 29.84 6.97 -42.62
N MET A 75 28.99 7.53 -43.49
CA MET A 75 27.60 7.08 -43.68
C MET A 75 27.54 5.62 -44.12
N THR A 76 28.45 5.18 -44.99
CA THR A 76 28.51 3.78 -45.45
C THR A 76 28.79 2.81 -44.30
N ILE A 77 29.77 3.14 -43.44
CA ILE A 77 30.09 2.31 -42.27
C ILE A 77 28.92 2.29 -41.27
N ALA A 78 28.30 3.45 -41.02
CA ALA A 78 27.14 3.55 -40.15
C ALA A 78 25.93 2.74 -40.65
N ALA A 79 25.68 2.78 -41.96
CA ALA A 79 24.65 2.00 -42.62
C ALA A 79 24.91 0.50 -42.46
N PHE A 80 26.15 0.07 -42.69
CA PHE A 80 26.54 -1.32 -42.56
C PHE A 80 26.39 -1.84 -41.13
N ILE A 81 26.81 -1.07 -40.11
CA ILE A 81 26.62 -1.44 -38.70
C ILE A 81 25.14 -1.71 -38.40
N CYS A 82 24.23 -0.85 -38.87
CA CYS A 82 22.80 -1.02 -38.64
C CYS A 82 22.20 -2.16 -39.48
N ASP A 83 22.70 -2.39 -40.70
CA ASP A 83 22.29 -3.53 -41.54
C ASP A 83 22.63 -4.87 -40.88
N VAL A 84 23.80 -4.99 -40.24
CA VAL A 84 24.15 -6.19 -39.46
C VAL A 84 23.23 -6.38 -38.26
N ILE A 85 22.85 -5.31 -37.56
CA ILE A 85 21.87 -5.39 -36.46
C ILE A 85 20.51 -5.88 -36.99
N ASN A 86 20.05 -5.32 -38.10
CA ASN A 86 18.78 -5.70 -38.75
C ASN A 86 18.75 -7.17 -39.15
N GLN A 87 19.81 -7.67 -39.79
CA GLN A 87 19.89 -9.07 -40.21
C GLN A 87 19.87 -10.03 -39.00
N ARG A 88 20.60 -9.68 -37.93
CA ARG A 88 20.67 -10.51 -36.72
C ARG A 88 19.40 -10.50 -35.87
N THR A 89 18.59 -9.45 -35.94
CA THR A 89 17.39 -9.27 -35.12
C THR A 89 16.07 -9.36 -35.90
N ASN A 90 16.16 -9.54 -37.23
CA ASN A 90 15.02 -9.51 -38.16
C ASN A 90 14.18 -8.23 -38.00
N THR A 91 14.84 -7.09 -38.10
CA THR A 91 14.24 -5.75 -37.94
C THR A 91 14.60 -4.83 -39.10
N GLU A 92 14.02 -3.64 -39.10
CA GLU A 92 14.35 -2.57 -40.03
C GLU A 92 14.89 -1.35 -39.28
N THR A 93 15.69 -0.53 -39.98
CA THR A 93 16.20 0.74 -39.45
C THR A 93 15.50 1.93 -40.10
N GLU A 94 14.98 2.80 -39.26
CA GLU A 94 14.50 4.12 -39.66
C GLU A 94 15.58 5.17 -39.35
N TRP A 95 15.94 5.98 -40.35
CA TRP A 95 16.95 7.02 -40.20
C TRP A 95 16.32 8.40 -40.04
N TYR A 96 16.79 9.12 -39.03
CA TYR A 96 16.36 10.47 -38.69
C TYR A 96 17.54 11.42 -38.65
N ASN A 97 17.36 12.66 -39.07
CA ASN A 97 18.32 13.72 -38.75
C ASN A 97 18.16 14.18 -37.29
N TYR A 98 19.14 14.90 -36.74
CA TYR A 98 19.09 15.40 -35.35
C TYR A 98 17.75 16.07 -34.99
N HIS A 99 17.28 17.01 -35.82
CA HIS A 99 16.05 17.77 -35.55
C HIS A 99 14.77 16.94 -35.63
N GLU A 100 14.78 15.84 -36.38
CA GLU A 100 13.68 14.88 -36.40
C GLU A 100 13.78 13.89 -35.24
N ALA A 101 15.00 13.43 -34.92
CA ALA A 101 15.26 12.51 -33.82
C ALA A 101 14.83 13.13 -32.48
N ILE A 102 15.20 14.37 -32.18
CA ILE A 102 14.77 15.04 -30.92
C ILE A 102 13.25 15.20 -30.79
N LYS A 103 12.48 15.09 -31.89
CA LYS A 103 11.01 15.15 -31.84
C LYS A 103 10.37 13.81 -31.47
N ILE A 104 11.08 12.70 -31.71
CA ILE A 104 10.59 11.34 -31.45
C ILE A 104 11.28 10.70 -30.24
N LEU A 105 12.43 11.22 -29.82
CA LEU A 105 13.19 10.73 -28.68
C LEU A 105 12.65 11.30 -27.36
N PRO A 106 12.74 10.54 -26.26
CA PRO A 106 12.45 11.05 -24.92
C PRO A 106 13.26 12.30 -24.59
N SER A 107 12.63 13.32 -23.98
CA SER A 107 13.25 14.62 -23.67
C SER A 107 14.47 14.55 -22.73
N ASP A 108 14.63 13.45 -21.99
CA ASP A 108 15.75 13.13 -21.10
C ASP A 108 16.86 12.28 -21.76
N TYR A 109 16.70 11.84 -23.02
CA TYR A 109 17.70 11.03 -23.73
C TYR A 109 19.02 11.79 -23.94
N GLY A 110 18.98 13.13 -23.92
CA GLY A 110 20.17 13.98 -23.95
C GLY A 110 21.00 13.80 -25.23
N LEU A 111 20.37 13.79 -26.40
CA LEU A 111 21.08 13.66 -27.68
C LEU A 111 22.00 14.89 -27.89
N PRO A 112 23.34 14.72 -27.90
CA PRO A 112 24.26 15.85 -27.95
C PRO A 112 24.13 16.58 -29.30
N LEU A 113 24.14 17.91 -29.28
CA LEU A 113 24.10 18.71 -30.51
C LEU A 113 25.50 18.73 -31.16
N ASP A 114 25.88 17.60 -31.74
CA ASP A 114 27.14 17.42 -32.45
C ASP A 114 26.93 16.71 -33.81
N PHE A 115 27.99 16.71 -34.64
CA PHE A 115 27.95 16.07 -35.94
C PHE A 115 27.67 14.55 -35.83
N PHE A 116 28.12 13.88 -34.78
CA PHE A 116 27.96 12.44 -34.62
C PHE A 116 26.54 12.04 -34.18
N SER A 117 25.74 13.02 -33.78
CA SER A 117 24.29 12.89 -33.52
C SER A 117 23.44 13.47 -34.65
N SER A 118 24.07 13.93 -35.75
CA SER A 118 23.36 14.48 -36.91
C SER A 118 22.53 13.45 -37.65
N MET A 119 22.85 12.17 -37.50
CA MET A 119 22.16 11.04 -38.10
C MET A 119 21.92 9.96 -37.04
N VAL A 120 20.65 9.67 -36.80
CA VAL A 120 20.18 8.76 -35.74
C VAL A 120 19.46 7.59 -36.39
N ALA A 121 19.89 6.37 -36.07
CA ALA A 121 19.20 5.15 -36.46
C ALA A 121 18.23 4.75 -35.35
N MET A 122 16.98 4.46 -35.71
CA MET A 122 15.97 3.90 -34.81
C MET A 122 15.66 2.47 -35.24
N ILE A 123 15.81 1.52 -34.32
CA ILE A 123 15.54 0.10 -34.54
C ILE A 123 14.61 -0.39 -33.42
N ARG A 124 13.37 -0.76 -33.72
CA ARG A 124 12.33 -1.14 -32.72
C ARG A 124 12.23 -0.15 -31.54
N LYS A 125 12.08 1.15 -31.84
CA LYS A 125 12.03 2.24 -30.85
C LYS A 125 13.30 2.40 -29.98
N GLN A 126 14.40 1.69 -30.29
CA GLN A 126 15.71 1.90 -29.66
C GLN A 126 16.58 2.81 -30.51
N VAL A 127 17.30 3.70 -29.84
CA VAL A 127 18.23 4.63 -30.47
C VAL A 127 19.58 3.95 -30.69
N CYS A 128 20.05 4.02 -31.92
CA CYS A 128 21.36 3.58 -32.35
C CYS A 128 22.13 4.79 -32.90
N LEU A 129 23.31 5.07 -32.34
CA LEU A 129 24.19 6.17 -32.75
C LEU A 129 25.49 5.60 -33.35
N PRO A 130 25.43 5.03 -34.57
CA PRO A 130 26.60 4.37 -35.18
C PRO A 130 27.77 5.33 -35.43
N PHE A 131 27.51 6.63 -35.58
CA PHE A 131 28.57 7.64 -35.70
C PHE A 131 29.33 7.86 -34.40
N SER A 132 28.73 7.66 -33.22
CA SER A 132 29.44 7.85 -31.96
C SER A 132 30.54 6.81 -31.78
N ILE A 133 30.29 5.55 -32.16
CA ILE A 133 31.30 4.49 -32.08
C ILE A 133 32.40 4.66 -33.13
N ILE A 134 32.06 5.13 -34.33
CA ILE A 134 33.07 5.45 -35.36
C ILE A 134 33.97 6.60 -34.89
N ALA A 135 33.39 7.63 -34.27
CA ALA A 135 34.14 8.76 -33.71
C ALA A 135 35.04 8.33 -32.54
N GLU A 136 34.54 7.48 -31.64
CA GLU A 136 35.29 6.90 -30.51
C GLU A 136 36.53 6.16 -31.04
N LEU A 137 36.38 5.29 -32.04
CA LEU A 137 37.48 4.53 -32.64
C LEU A 137 38.51 5.42 -33.37
N LEU A 138 38.07 6.46 -34.07
CA LEU A 138 38.97 7.40 -34.75
C LEU A 138 39.68 8.35 -33.75
N HIS A 139 39.10 8.58 -32.58
CA HIS A 139 39.68 9.45 -31.55
C HIS A 139 40.62 8.70 -30.59
N GLU A 140 40.22 7.51 -30.14
CA GLU A 140 40.91 6.72 -29.10
C GLU A 140 41.67 5.50 -29.67
N GLY A 141 41.44 5.13 -30.93
CA GLY A 141 42.18 4.06 -31.60
C GLY A 141 42.01 2.70 -30.91
N SER A 142 43.13 2.05 -30.57
CA SER A 142 43.12 0.76 -29.87
C SER A 142 42.71 0.85 -28.40
N ASP A 143 42.69 2.06 -27.83
CA ASP A 143 42.33 2.30 -26.42
C ASP A 143 40.83 2.60 -26.23
N ALA A 144 40.06 2.60 -27.33
CA ALA A 144 38.61 2.79 -27.31
C ALA A 144 37.91 1.75 -26.42
N LYS A 145 36.88 2.16 -25.69
CA LYS A 145 36.16 1.29 -24.74
C LYS A 145 35.40 0.18 -25.45
N ARG A 146 34.99 0.41 -26.69
CA ARG A 146 34.20 -0.53 -27.50
C ARG A 146 34.80 -0.68 -28.89
N THR A 147 34.73 -1.91 -29.41
CA THR A 147 34.91 -2.22 -30.83
C THR A 147 33.57 -2.20 -31.57
N LEU A 148 33.59 -2.10 -32.89
CA LEU A 148 32.37 -2.23 -33.71
C LEU A 148 31.60 -3.52 -33.40
N LEU A 149 32.31 -4.64 -33.24
CA LEU A 149 31.70 -5.92 -32.91
C LEU A 149 31.02 -5.92 -31.53
N SER A 150 31.69 -5.36 -30.51
CA SER A 150 31.11 -5.26 -29.18
C SER A 150 29.87 -4.35 -29.15
N TYR A 151 29.91 -3.23 -29.89
CA TYR A 151 28.78 -2.32 -30.05
C TYR A 151 27.59 -2.99 -30.73
N VAL A 152 27.81 -3.72 -31.82
CA VAL A 152 26.75 -4.47 -32.51
C VAL A 152 26.16 -5.54 -31.59
N LYS A 153 26.98 -6.31 -30.87
CA LYS A 153 26.50 -7.33 -29.92
C LYS A 153 25.65 -6.71 -28.81
N GLU A 154 26.10 -5.61 -28.20
CA GLU A 154 25.37 -4.86 -27.18
C GLU A 154 24.01 -4.35 -27.72
N ARG A 155 23.99 -3.79 -28.94
CA ARG A 155 22.77 -3.26 -29.55
C ARG A 155 21.81 -4.36 -29.99
N CYS A 156 22.29 -5.47 -30.54
CA CYS A 156 21.44 -6.64 -30.83
C CYS A 156 20.78 -7.18 -29.56
N GLN A 157 21.52 -7.27 -28.45
CA GLN A 157 20.96 -7.63 -27.15
C GLN A 157 19.90 -6.63 -26.72
N THR A 158 20.19 -5.33 -26.79
CA THR A 158 19.25 -4.25 -26.39
C THR A 158 17.96 -4.27 -27.22
N VAL A 159 18.07 -4.39 -28.54
CA VAL A 159 16.95 -4.47 -29.51
C VAL A 159 16.14 -5.75 -29.31
N SER A 160 16.78 -6.85 -28.92
CA SER A 160 16.09 -8.11 -28.61
C SER A 160 15.41 -8.07 -27.23
N GLN A 161 16.02 -7.41 -26.25
CA GLN A 161 15.53 -7.25 -24.88
C GLN A 161 14.40 -6.23 -24.73
N THR A 162 14.17 -5.36 -25.73
CA THR A 162 13.12 -4.33 -25.65
C THR A 162 11.70 -4.83 -25.85
N THR A 163 11.49 -6.15 -25.98
CA THR A 163 10.20 -6.78 -25.72
C THR A 163 9.96 -6.92 -24.22
N ARG A 164 10.07 -5.82 -23.45
CA ARG A 164 9.52 -5.83 -22.08
C ARG A 164 8.01 -5.91 -22.20
N ASN A 165 7.43 -6.93 -21.58
CA ASN A 165 6.02 -7.22 -21.71
C ASN A 165 5.19 -6.03 -21.22
N ILE A 166 4.28 -5.50 -22.05
CA ILE A 166 3.37 -4.41 -21.68
C ILE A 166 2.61 -4.72 -20.37
N ASN A 167 2.33 -6.00 -20.09
CA ASN A 167 1.67 -6.44 -18.86
C ASN A 167 2.59 -6.40 -17.62
N GLU A 168 3.91 -6.46 -17.79
CA GLU A 168 4.88 -6.24 -16.70
C GLU A 168 5.02 -4.74 -16.36
N TRP A 169 4.98 -3.89 -17.40
CA TRP A 169 4.93 -2.43 -17.22
C TRP A 169 3.66 -2.00 -16.50
N TYR A 170 2.51 -2.54 -16.90
CA TYR A 170 1.25 -2.38 -16.19
C TYR A 170 1.40 -2.66 -14.68
N ALA A 171 1.96 -3.83 -14.30
CA ALA A 171 2.11 -4.20 -12.90
C ALA A 171 3.01 -3.20 -12.14
N THR A 172 4.10 -2.77 -12.76
CA THR A 172 5.04 -1.79 -12.20
C THR A 172 4.37 -0.42 -11.98
N TYR A 173 3.53 0.01 -12.92
CA TYR A 173 2.87 1.32 -12.86
C TYR A 173 1.77 1.33 -11.80
N ILE A 174 0.96 0.27 -11.74
CA ILE A 174 -0.07 0.13 -10.72
C ILE A 174 0.57 0.09 -9.33
N GLU A 175 1.64 -0.69 -9.14
CA GLU A 175 2.36 -0.71 -7.86
C GLU A 175 2.91 0.68 -7.51
N ALA A 176 3.48 1.40 -8.48
CA ALA A 176 4.01 2.73 -8.26
C ALA A 176 2.94 3.74 -7.84
N LEU A 177 1.77 3.73 -8.49
CA LEU A 177 0.63 4.59 -8.12
C LEU A 177 0.11 4.28 -6.72
N GLN A 178 -0.15 3.00 -6.41
CA GLN A 178 -0.69 2.59 -5.10
C GLN A 178 0.23 2.93 -3.92
N HIS A 179 1.54 2.83 -4.15
CA HIS A 179 2.55 3.05 -3.11
C HIS A 179 3.24 4.41 -3.22
N LYS A 180 2.77 5.29 -4.12
CA LYS A 180 3.36 6.62 -4.39
C LYS A 180 4.87 6.56 -4.67
N LYS A 181 5.31 5.46 -5.29
CA LYS A 181 6.69 5.25 -5.71
C LYS A 181 6.94 5.94 -7.05
N TYR A 182 8.22 6.08 -7.38
CA TYR A 182 8.61 6.63 -8.67
C TYR A 182 8.09 5.79 -9.84
N ILE A 183 7.36 6.43 -10.76
CA ILE A 183 6.95 5.82 -12.02
C ILE A 183 8.14 5.90 -13.00
N PRO A 184 8.62 4.76 -13.55
CA PRO A 184 9.71 4.78 -14.53
C PRO A 184 9.34 5.66 -15.73
N GLY A 185 10.15 6.70 -16.00
CA GLY A 185 9.87 7.69 -17.05
C GLY A 185 9.28 9.00 -16.55
N GLY A 186 9.06 9.14 -15.24
CA GLY A 186 8.55 10.36 -14.60
C GLY A 186 7.03 10.47 -14.62
N ASN A 187 6.48 11.46 -13.94
CA ASN A 187 5.06 11.80 -14.00
C ASN A 187 4.97 13.30 -13.75
N TYR A 188 4.58 14.05 -14.77
CA TYR A 188 4.58 15.51 -14.71
C TYR A 188 3.67 15.98 -13.58
N TYR A 189 2.49 15.37 -13.43
CA TYR A 189 1.50 15.74 -12.42
C TYR A 189 1.67 15.00 -11.10
N ARG A 190 2.89 14.54 -10.78
CA ARG A 190 3.15 13.68 -9.61
C ARG A 190 2.57 14.22 -8.31
N GLN A 191 2.81 15.51 -8.01
CA GLN A 191 2.33 16.13 -6.77
C GLN A 191 0.80 16.06 -6.64
N ALA A 192 0.09 16.17 -7.76
CA ALA A 192 -1.36 16.05 -7.81
C ALA A 192 -1.79 14.57 -7.75
N THR A 193 -1.19 13.69 -8.56
CA THR A 193 -1.53 12.25 -8.51
C THR A 193 -1.25 11.64 -7.14
N ASP A 194 -0.22 12.09 -6.42
CA ASP A 194 0.10 11.60 -5.07
C ASP A 194 -0.97 11.98 -4.02
N GLN A 195 -1.95 12.84 -4.36
CA GLN A 195 -3.11 13.10 -3.50
C GLN A 195 -4.23 12.08 -3.69
N ILE A 196 -4.24 11.36 -4.81
CA ILE A 196 -5.23 10.31 -5.10
C ILE A 196 -4.78 9.02 -4.41
N ALA A 197 -5.73 8.30 -3.80
CA ALA A 197 -5.41 7.08 -3.06
C ALA A 197 -5.01 5.89 -3.95
N PHE A 198 -5.47 5.88 -5.20
CA PHE A 198 -5.31 4.80 -6.17
C PHE A 198 -5.67 3.40 -5.62
N ASP A 199 -6.70 3.30 -4.79
CA ASP A 199 -7.14 2.08 -4.09
C ASP A 199 -8.15 1.22 -4.88
N PHE A 200 -8.42 1.60 -6.13
CA PHE A 200 -9.34 0.99 -7.07
C PHE A 200 -10.82 1.24 -6.76
N SER A 201 -11.13 2.17 -5.85
CA SER A 201 -12.49 2.60 -5.57
C SER A 201 -13.05 3.50 -6.68
N ILE A 202 -14.37 3.58 -6.79
CA ILE A 202 -15.03 4.57 -7.66
C ILE A 202 -14.68 6.00 -7.23
N GLN A 203 -14.50 6.24 -5.93
CA GLN A 203 -14.02 7.52 -5.40
C GLN A 203 -12.66 7.93 -6.00
N SER A 204 -11.69 7.03 -6.09
CA SER A 204 -10.37 7.34 -6.68
C SER A 204 -10.46 7.75 -8.16
N ILE A 205 -11.45 7.22 -8.90
CA ILE A 205 -11.72 7.63 -10.28
C ILE A 205 -12.41 8.99 -10.33
N ALA A 206 -13.35 9.27 -9.42
CA ALA A 206 -13.97 10.58 -9.32
C ALA A 206 -12.93 11.68 -9.01
N GLU A 207 -11.95 11.38 -8.15
CA GLU A 207 -10.81 12.27 -7.88
C GLU A 207 -9.93 12.47 -9.13
N LEU A 208 -9.71 11.42 -9.92
CA LEU A 208 -9.01 11.50 -11.20
C LEU A 208 -9.77 12.37 -12.22
N ASP A 209 -11.09 12.22 -12.33
CA ASP A 209 -11.91 13.08 -13.20
C ASP A 209 -11.78 14.55 -12.82
N VAL A 210 -11.79 14.86 -11.52
CA VAL A 210 -11.54 16.22 -11.02
C VAL A 210 -10.14 16.70 -11.41
N LEU A 211 -9.11 15.87 -11.25
CA LEU A 211 -7.74 16.21 -11.65
C LEU A 211 -7.64 16.51 -13.15
N LEU A 212 -8.21 15.67 -14.02
CA LEU A 212 -8.20 15.88 -15.47
C LEU A 212 -8.89 17.20 -15.85
N LYS A 213 -10.04 17.51 -15.21
CA LYS A 213 -10.75 18.79 -15.39
C LYS A 213 -9.89 19.98 -14.96
N CYS A 214 -9.16 19.87 -13.84
CA CYS A 214 -8.25 20.92 -13.37
C CYS A 214 -7.03 21.10 -14.31
N ILE A 215 -6.39 20.02 -14.77
CA ILE A 215 -5.26 20.08 -15.71
C ILE A 215 -5.71 20.79 -16.99
N ARG A 216 -6.85 20.39 -17.54
CA ARG A 216 -7.41 21.01 -18.73
C ARG A 216 -7.64 22.51 -18.55
N SER A 217 -8.24 22.92 -17.44
CA SER A 217 -8.54 24.34 -17.20
C SER A 217 -7.28 25.17 -16.97
N GLU A 218 -6.34 24.68 -16.16
CA GLU A 218 -5.15 25.45 -15.78
C GLU A 218 -4.14 25.56 -16.94
N GLU A 219 -4.02 24.52 -17.77
CA GLU A 219 -3.15 24.56 -18.96
C GLU A 219 -3.87 25.05 -20.23
N ASN A 220 -5.15 25.40 -20.15
CA ASN A 220 -6.00 25.80 -21.27
C ASN A 220 -5.97 24.80 -22.44
N LEU A 221 -6.08 23.51 -22.14
CA LEU A 221 -5.94 22.45 -23.13
C LEU A 221 -7.14 22.40 -24.09
N THR A 222 -6.82 22.32 -25.38
CA THR A 222 -7.76 22.12 -26.48
C THR A 222 -7.11 21.22 -27.55
N GLU A 223 -7.88 20.77 -28.54
CA GLU A 223 -7.37 20.04 -29.71
C GLU A 223 -6.18 20.73 -30.39
N GLN A 224 -6.07 22.07 -30.33
CA GLN A 224 -4.97 22.81 -30.94
C GLN A 224 -3.63 22.58 -30.21
N ASN A 225 -3.67 22.31 -28.92
CA ASN A 225 -2.50 22.15 -28.05
C ASN A 225 -2.14 20.67 -27.83
N TYR A 226 -2.92 19.75 -28.39
CA TYR A 226 -2.72 18.31 -28.29
C TYR A 226 -1.30 17.90 -28.69
N SER A 227 -0.83 18.39 -29.85
CA SER A 227 0.51 18.05 -30.36
C SER A 227 1.64 18.52 -29.45
N ASP A 228 1.46 19.64 -28.75
CA ASP A 228 2.48 20.20 -27.84
C ASP A 228 2.48 19.45 -26.50
N PHE A 229 1.29 19.11 -25.99
CA PHE A 229 1.17 18.27 -24.79
C PHE A 229 1.83 16.90 -25.00
N MET A 230 1.58 16.29 -26.17
CA MET A 230 2.12 14.97 -26.51
C MET A 230 3.64 14.96 -26.75
N GLN A 231 4.30 16.12 -26.89
CA GLN A 231 5.76 16.20 -26.96
C GLN A 231 6.41 16.11 -25.56
N HIS A 232 5.65 16.27 -24.49
CA HIS A 232 6.19 16.25 -23.13
C HIS A 232 6.16 14.83 -22.53
N LYS A 233 7.32 14.17 -22.48
CA LYS A 233 7.47 12.77 -22.04
C LYS A 233 6.76 12.45 -20.71
N GLU A 234 6.97 13.26 -19.68
CA GLU A 234 6.38 12.99 -18.36
C GLU A 234 4.85 13.16 -18.34
N LYS A 235 4.28 13.93 -19.28
CA LYS A 235 2.83 14.07 -19.45
C LYS A 235 2.26 12.88 -20.21
N LEU A 236 2.97 12.38 -21.22
CA LEU A 236 2.63 11.09 -21.86
C LEU A 236 2.65 9.94 -20.84
N ASN A 237 3.66 9.93 -19.98
CA ASN A 237 3.81 8.88 -18.96
C ASN A 237 2.69 8.91 -17.92
N PHE A 238 2.20 10.12 -17.59
CA PHE A 238 0.98 10.30 -16.81
C PHE A 238 -0.23 9.67 -17.51
N LEU A 239 -0.45 9.94 -18.81
CA LEU A 239 -1.59 9.39 -19.55
C LEU A 239 -1.56 7.85 -19.57
N VAL A 240 -0.38 7.26 -19.77
CA VAL A 240 -0.14 5.80 -19.67
C VAL A 240 -0.52 5.27 -18.29
N ALA A 241 -0.04 5.91 -17.23
CA ALA A 241 -0.34 5.48 -15.87
C ALA A 241 -1.84 5.52 -15.56
N MET A 242 -2.52 6.58 -15.99
CA MET A 242 -3.97 6.70 -15.80
C MET A 242 -4.75 5.69 -16.64
N SER A 243 -4.31 5.42 -17.88
CA SER A 243 -4.91 4.39 -18.74
C SER A 243 -4.84 2.99 -18.11
N TYR A 244 -3.65 2.60 -17.62
CA TYR A 244 -3.48 1.37 -16.86
C TYR A 244 -4.37 1.32 -15.62
N TYR A 245 -4.48 2.43 -14.91
CA TYR A 245 -5.31 2.54 -13.73
C TYR A 245 -6.80 2.34 -14.03
N LEU A 246 -7.34 2.97 -15.08
CA LEU A 246 -8.72 2.76 -15.51
C LEU A 246 -9.00 1.29 -15.83
N GLY A 247 -8.12 0.63 -16.59
CA GLY A 247 -8.26 -0.81 -16.88
C GLY A 247 -8.20 -1.68 -15.61
N ALA A 248 -7.33 -1.34 -14.66
CA ALA A 248 -7.20 -2.00 -13.36
C ALA A 248 -8.46 -1.88 -12.49
N VAL A 249 -9.14 -0.73 -12.54
CA VAL A 249 -10.40 -0.52 -11.81
C VAL A 249 -11.52 -1.34 -12.46
N ILE A 250 -11.68 -1.27 -13.78
CA ILE A 250 -12.70 -2.05 -14.50
C ILE A 250 -12.61 -3.53 -14.14
N THR A 251 -11.43 -4.14 -14.22
CA THR A 251 -11.29 -5.58 -13.95
C THR A 251 -11.48 -5.98 -12.50
N ARG A 252 -11.21 -5.09 -11.55
CA ARG A 252 -11.45 -5.37 -10.12
C ARG A 252 -12.92 -5.23 -9.75
N HIS A 253 -13.65 -4.29 -10.35
CA HIS A 253 -15.09 -4.15 -10.13
C HIS A 253 -15.89 -5.22 -10.86
N SER A 254 -15.51 -5.57 -12.10
CA SER A 254 -16.17 -6.64 -12.86
C SER A 254 -15.67 -8.05 -12.50
N MET A 255 -14.62 -8.15 -11.67
CA MET A 255 -13.91 -9.39 -11.36
C MET A 255 -13.46 -10.14 -12.62
N SER A 256 -12.96 -9.46 -13.65
CA SER A 256 -12.63 -10.09 -14.94
C SER A 256 -11.13 -10.16 -15.22
N SER A 257 -10.74 -10.94 -16.24
CA SER A 257 -9.35 -11.01 -16.70
C SER A 257 -8.93 -9.74 -17.43
N LEU A 258 -7.71 -9.24 -17.16
CA LEU A 258 -7.11 -8.10 -17.88
C LEU A 258 -5.89 -8.53 -18.68
N LYS A 259 -5.87 -8.25 -19.98
CA LYS A 259 -4.65 -8.35 -20.80
C LYS A 259 -4.42 -7.09 -21.61
N TRP A 260 -3.21 -6.56 -21.55
CA TRP A 260 -2.77 -5.43 -22.36
C TRP A 260 -2.05 -5.89 -23.62
N TYR A 261 -2.31 -5.18 -24.71
CA TYR A 261 -1.67 -5.33 -26.01
C TYR A 261 -1.04 -4.00 -26.41
N ASP A 262 0.20 -4.06 -26.88
CA ASP A 262 0.81 -2.92 -27.57
C ASP A 262 0.20 -2.75 -28.97
N PHE A 263 0.51 -1.63 -29.63
CA PHE A 263 -0.05 -1.34 -30.95
C PHE A 263 0.21 -2.43 -31.99
N GLU A 264 1.41 -3.03 -32.02
CA GLU A 264 1.76 -4.05 -33.01
C GLU A 264 0.98 -5.35 -32.75
N ALA A 265 0.91 -5.77 -31.49
CA ALA A 265 0.14 -6.93 -31.09
C ALA A 265 -1.37 -6.69 -31.29
N TYR A 266 -1.86 -5.47 -31.03
CA TYR A 266 -3.24 -5.08 -31.34
C TYR A 266 -3.52 -5.19 -32.84
N LYS A 267 -2.63 -4.62 -33.67
CA LYS A 267 -2.75 -4.60 -35.13
C LYS A 267 -2.73 -6.01 -35.72
N GLN A 268 -1.88 -6.89 -35.21
CA GLN A 268 -1.78 -8.27 -35.70
C GLN A 268 -2.98 -9.13 -35.32
N ASN A 269 -3.53 -8.95 -34.11
CA ASN A 269 -4.55 -9.86 -33.56
C ASN A 269 -5.99 -9.36 -33.70
N PHE A 270 -6.19 -8.04 -33.86
CA PHE A 270 -7.53 -7.45 -33.73
C PHE A 270 -7.88 -6.36 -34.76
N ALA A 271 -6.90 -5.71 -35.41
CA ALA A 271 -7.24 -4.63 -36.33
C ALA A 271 -7.84 -5.17 -37.63
N ASP A 272 -9.03 -4.66 -37.97
CA ASP A 272 -9.72 -4.98 -39.23
C ASP A 272 -9.00 -4.38 -40.46
N ASP A 273 -8.25 -3.28 -40.27
CA ASP A 273 -7.48 -2.61 -41.32
C ASP A 273 -5.96 -2.85 -41.16
N PRO A 274 -5.31 -3.59 -42.07
CA PRO A 274 -3.86 -3.78 -42.07
C PRO A 274 -3.05 -2.48 -42.26
N GLN A 275 -3.69 -1.40 -42.74
CA GLN A 275 -3.10 -0.08 -42.90
C GLN A 275 -3.37 0.87 -41.73
N GLN A 276 -3.99 0.38 -40.64
CA GLN A 276 -4.19 1.16 -39.43
C GLN A 276 -2.87 1.81 -39.01
N SER A 277 -2.91 3.14 -38.93
CA SER A 277 -1.77 3.98 -38.58
C SER A 277 -1.69 4.13 -37.06
N TYR A 278 -0.47 4.22 -36.56
CA TYR A 278 -0.20 4.44 -35.14
C TYR A 278 -0.85 5.74 -34.67
N ARG A 279 -1.49 5.67 -33.51
CA ARG A 279 -1.96 6.80 -32.71
C ARG A 279 -1.62 6.50 -31.25
N PHE A 280 -1.33 7.53 -30.46
CA PHE A 280 -0.89 7.33 -29.09
C PHE A 280 -1.97 6.67 -28.23
N GLU A 281 -3.25 6.91 -28.51
CA GLU A 281 -4.39 6.26 -27.87
C GLU A 281 -4.43 4.74 -28.08
N LEU A 282 -3.73 4.23 -29.10
CA LEU A 282 -3.63 2.81 -29.42
C LEU A 282 -2.30 2.20 -28.94
N ASP A 283 -1.47 2.97 -28.23
CA ASP A 283 -0.19 2.45 -27.71
C ASP A 283 -0.41 1.33 -26.68
N GLN A 284 -1.56 1.36 -25.99
CA GLN A 284 -1.95 0.37 -24.98
C GLN A 284 -3.45 0.07 -25.09
N VAL A 285 -3.78 -1.13 -25.55
CA VAL A 285 -5.15 -1.60 -25.71
C VAL A 285 -5.45 -2.65 -24.66
N ALA A 286 -6.53 -2.44 -23.89
CA ALA A 286 -6.99 -3.40 -22.90
C ALA A 286 -7.98 -4.37 -23.54
N VAL A 287 -7.80 -5.67 -23.27
CA VAL A 287 -8.78 -6.71 -23.55
C VAL A 287 -9.33 -7.21 -22.22
N ILE A 288 -10.62 -6.97 -21.99
CA ILE A 288 -11.36 -7.39 -20.78
C ILE A 288 -12.62 -8.13 -21.24
N ASP A 289 -12.83 -9.35 -20.77
CA ASP A 289 -13.97 -10.19 -21.18
C ASP A 289 -14.14 -10.28 -22.71
N SER A 290 -13.02 -10.48 -23.42
CA SER A 290 -12.94 -10.50 -24.89
C SER A 290 -13.35 -9.20 -25.59
N LYS A 291 -13.59 -8.10 -24.85
CA LYS A 291 -13.89 -6.78 -25.39
C LYS A 291 -12.64 -5.91 -25.45
N LEU A 292 -12.48 -5.22 -26.58
CA LEU A 292 -11.42 -4.22 -26.77
C LEU A 292 -11.85 -2.91 -26.15
N LEU A 293 -11.02 -2.39 -25.24
CA LEU A 293 -11.22 -1.15 -24.55
C LEU A 293 -10.02 -0.22 -24.79
N PHE A 294 -10.32 1.07 -24.88
CA PHE A 294 -9.33 2.12 -25.16
C PHE A 294 -9.36 3.19 -24.07
N PRO A 295 -8.93 2.87 -22.82
CA PRO A 295 -9.02 3.82 -21.71
C PRO A 295 -8.30 5.15 -21.97
N MET A 296 -7.20 5.11 -22.73
CA MET A 296 -6.46 6.30 -23.15
C MET A 296 -7.33 7.32 -23.90
N THR A 297 -8.23 6.84 -24.77
CA THR A 297 -9.14 7.70 -25.53
C THR A 297 -10.09 8.48 -24.62
N ILE A 298 -10.52 7.89 -23.50
CA ILE A 298 -11.40 8.56 -22.53
C ILE A 298 -10.63 9.68 -21.82
N ILE A 299 -9.40 9.40 -21.41
CA ILE A 299 -8.53 10.37 -20.72
C ILE A 299 -8.18 11.54 -21.65
N THR A 300 -7.79 11.27 -22.90
CA THR A 300 -7.49 12.33 -23.87
C THR A 300 -8.74 13.13 -24.23
N GLY A 301 -9.90 12.49 -24.34
CA GLY A 301 -11.18 13.19 -24.52
C GLY A 301 -11.50 14.14 -23.37
N CYS A 302 -11.28 13.73 -22.11
CA CYS A 302 -11.43 14.62 -20.95
C CYS A 302 -10.57 15.89 -21.09
N LEU A 303 -9.31 15.73 -21.54
CA LEU A 303 -8.33 16.81 -21.62
C LEU A 303 -8.50 17.73 -22.84
N PHE A 304 -8.90 17.20 -24.00
CA PHE A 304 -8.80 17.94 -25.26
C PHE A 304 -10.13 18.16 -26.00
N ASP A 305 -11.17 17.35 -25.79
CA ASP A 305 -12.39 17.41 -26.62
C ASP A 305 -13.11 18.74 -26.51
N SER A 306 -13.36 19.38 -27.65
CA SER A 306 -13.97 20.71 -27.74
C SER A 306 -15.50 20.70 -27.94
N SER A 307 -16.10 19.51 -28.08
CA SER A 307 -17.47 19.28 -28.59
C SER A 307 -18.62 19.47 -27.59
N GLY A 308 -18.35 19.80 -26.33
CA GLY A 308 -19.35 20.25 -25.35
C GLY A 308 -19.59 19.28 -24.18
N GLU A 309 -19.96 18.02 -24.45
CA GLU A 309 -20.06 16.98 -23.41
C GLU A 309 -18.72 16.26 -23.30
N GLN A 310 -18.00 16.54 -22.21
CA GLN A 310 -16.73 15.88 -21.91
C GLN A 310 -17.00 14.45 -21.43
N PRO A 311 -16.18 13.47 -21.82
CA PRO A 311 -16.22 12.15 -21.22
C PRO A 311 -16.03 12.23 -19.70
N ASP A 312 -16.61 11.27 -18.99
CA ASP A 312 -16.48 11.12 -17.54
C ASP A 312 -15.98 9.70 -17.26
N CYS A 313 -14.84 9.58 -16.57
CA CYS A 313 -14.21 8.30 -16.33
C CYS A 313 -15.07 7.42 -15.42
N VAL A 314 -15.77 7.99 -14.44
CA VAL A 314 -16.70 7.23 -13.58
C VAL A 314 -17.83 6.63 -14.42
N GLU A 315 -18.49 7.43 -15.26
CA GLU A 315 -19.56 6.96 -16.12
C GLU A 315 -19.07 5.87 -17.09
N TYR A 316 -17.90 6.08 -17.72
CA TYR A 316 -17.28 5.10 -18.61
C TYR A 316 -17.06 3.75 -17.92
N ILE A 317 -16.46 3.75 -16.72
CA ILE A 317 -16.22 2.51 -15.96
C ILE A 317 -17.53 1.83 -15.59
N GLN A 318 -18.50 2.59 -15.08
CA GLN A 318 -19.80 2.03 -14.69
C GLN A 318 -20.52 1.39 -15.88
N ASN A 319 -20.47 1.99 -17.06
CA ASN A 319 -21.09 1.44 -18.26
C ASN A 319 -20.35 0.19 -18.75
N VAL A 320 -19.02 0.20 -18.80
CA VAL A 320 -18.24 -0.98 -19.18
C VAL A 320 -18.47 -2.14 -18.21
N CYS A 321 -18.47 -1.89 -16.89
CA CYS A 321 -18.70 -2.93 -15.89
C CYS A 321 -20.10 -3.57 -15.99
N LYS A 322 -21.14 -2.82 -16.38
CA LYS A 322 -22.49 -3.39 -16.60
C LYS A 322 -22.54 -4.35 -17.77
N ASP A 323 -21.70 -4.12 -18.78
CA ASP A 323 -21.69 -4.92 -20.00
C ASP A 323 -20.82 -6.18 -19.86
N ILE A 324 -20.07 -6.35 -18.78
CA ILE A 324 -19.19 -7.50 -18.59
C ILE A 324 -19.97 -8.66 -17.95
N ASP A 325 -19.93 -9.82 -18.60
CA ASP A 325 -20.72 -11.00 -18.22
C ASP A 325 -19.88 -12.06 -17.48
N SER A 326 -18.57 -12.12 -17.75
CA SER A 326 -17.68 -13.14 -17.18
C SER A 326 -16.94 -12.65 -15.94
N ALA A 327 -17.33 -13.17 -14.78
CA ALA A 327 -16.63 -12.97 -13.51
C ALA A 327 -15.71 -14.16 -13.17
N VAL A 328 -14.57 -13.83 -12.59
CA VAL A 328 -13.56 -14.75 -12.06
C VAL A 328 -13.95 -15.09 -10.63
N HIS A 329 -13.97 -16.39 -10.30
CA HIS A 329 -14.36 -16.89 -8.99
C HIS A 329 -13.15 -17.43 -8.22
N TYR A 330 -12.96 -16.94 -7.00
CA TYR A 330 -11.93 -17.38 -6.07
C TYR A 330 -12.52 -18.37 -5.07
N PHE A 331 -11.84 -19.49 -4.84
CA PHE A 331 -12.27 -20.48 -3.85
C PHE A 331 -11.40 -20.41 -2.61
N PRO A 332 -11.98 -20.26 -1.41
CA PRO A 332 -11.20 -20.23 -0.18
C PRO A 332 -10.76 -21.63 0.25
N SER A 333 -9.61 -21.73 0.93
CA SER A 333 -9.17 -22.99 1.54
C SER A 333 -10.04 -23.44 2.71
N SER A 334 -10.80 -22.50 3.32
CA SER A 334 -11.74 -22.78 4.41
C SER A 334 -12.88 -23.72 4.02
N LEU A 335 -13.12 -23.94 2.71
CA LEU A 335 -14.07 -24.97 2.24
C LEU A 335 -13.81 -26.36 2.86
N THR A 336 -12.56 -26.64 3.24
CA THR A 336 -12.17 -27.87 3.96
C THR A 336 -12.83 -28.05 5.33
N GLN A 337 -13.34 -26.97 5.95
CA GLN A 337 -13.92 -26.97 7.29
C GLN A 337 -15.44 -27.06 7.28
N ASP A 338 -16.09 -26.61 6.19
CA ASP A 338 -17.53 -26.32 6.17
C ASP A 338 -18.39 -27.40 5.47
N PHE A 339 -17.79 -28.29 4.65
CA PHE A 339 -18.54 -29.21 3.79
C PHE A 339 -18.31 -30.70 4.11
N HIS A 340 -19.41 -31.43 4.33
CA HIS A 340 -19.44 -32.88 4.59
C HIS A 340 -20.40 -33.63 3.66
N LEU A 341 -20.88 -32.99 2.59
CA LEU A 341 -21.73 -33.67 1.61
C LEU A 341 -20.93 -34.76 0.88
N PRO A 342 -21.45 -35.99 0.75
CA PRO A 342 -20.77 -37.02 -0.02
C PRO A 342 -20.82 -36.69 -1.51
N LEU A 343 -19.66 -36.65 -2.15
CA LEU A 343 -19.54 -36.55 -3.61
C LEU A 343 -19.79 -37.92 -4.26
N PRO A 344 -20.34 -37.95 -5.50
CA PRO A 344 -20.30 -39.15 -6.32
C PRO A 344 -18.86 -39.65 -6.48
N GLU A 345 -18.67 -40.96 -6.44
CA GLU A 345 -17.34 -41.60 -6.34
C GLU A 345 -16.33 -41.11 -7.38
N ILE A 346 -16.74 -41.00 -8.65
CA ILE A 346 -15.86 -40.54 -9.73
C ILE A 346 -15.50 -39.06 -9.58
N LEU A 347 -16.42 -38.22 -9.09
CA LEU A 347 -16.14 -36.80 -8.81
C LEU A 347 -15.18 -36.65 -7.64
N ASP A 348 -15.39 -37.42 -6.56
CA ASP A 348 -14.49 -37.44 -5.40
C ASP A 348 -13.07 -37.84 -5.82
N GLN A 349 -12.95 -38.90 -6.63
CA GLN A 349 -11.66 -39.33 -7.18
C GLN A 349 -11.04 -38.24 -8.06
N ALA A 350 -11.80 -37.64 -8.98
CA ALA A 350 -11.29 -36.60 -9.86
C ALA A 350 -10.76 -35.37 -9.09
N PHE A 351 -11.50 -34.88 -8.09
CA PHE A 351 -11.07 -33.74 -7.26
C PHE A 351 -9.90 -34.09 -6.34
N THR A 352 -9.88 -35.31 -5.78
CA THR A 352 -8.73 -35.81 -5.03
C THR A 352 -7.47 -35.80 -5.91
N GLN A 353 -7.55 -36.38 -7.11
CA GLN A 353 -6.40 -36.42 -8.01
C GLN A 353 -6.01 -35.06 -8.57
N ALA A 354 -6.97 -34.14 -8.72
CA ALA A 354 -6.69 -32.76 -9.05
C ALA A 354 -5.88 -32.06 -7.94
N GLY A 355 -6.22 -32.28 -6.66
CA GLY A 355 -5.47 -31.74 -5.53
C GLY A 355 -4.04 -32.29 -5.46
N PHE A 356 -3.88 -33.59 -5.70
CA PHE A 356 -2.55 -34.21 -5.84
C PHE A 356 -1.75 -33.59 -6.99
N LEU A 357 -2.33 -33.47 -8.18
CA LEU A 357 -1.65 -32.94 -9.35
C LEU A 357 -1.27 -31.47 -9.17
N ALA A 358 -2.14 -30.67 -8.54
CA ALA A 358 -1.84 -29.30 -8.18
C ALA A 358 -0.63 -29.21 -7.24
N ALA A 359 -0.59 -30.02 -6.19
CA ALA A 359 0.53 -30.04 -5.25
C ALA A 359 1.85 -30.48 -5.91
N TYR A 360 1.81 -31.57 -6.68
CA TYR A 360 2.94 -32.04 -7.48
C TYR A 360 3.45 -30.93 -8.42
N SER A 361 2.56 -30.30 -9.18
CA SER A 361 2.92 -29.25 -10.13
C SER A 361 3.53 -28.03 -9.46
N THR A 362 2.97 -27.58 -8.33
CA THR A 362 3.55 -26.47 -7.57
C THR A 362 4.93 -26.78 -6.97
N SER A 363 5.19 -28.03 -6.59
CA SER A 363 6.55 -28.44 -6.17
C SER A 363 7.56 -28.41 -7.30
N MET A 364 7.13 -28.70 -8.54
CA MET A 364 8.03 -28.64 -9.69
C MET A 364 8.42 -27.20 -10.06
N VAL A 365 7.45 -26.27 -10.04
CA VAL A 365 7.69 -24.85 -10.38
C VAL A 365 8.45 -24.06 -9.30
N GLN A 366 8.60 -24.62 -8.10
CA GLN A 366 9.40 -24.01 -7.04
C GLN A 366 10.89 -23.96 -7.43
N ASP A 367 11.42 -25.06 -7.97
CA ASP A 367 12.85 -25.23 -8.24
C ASP A 367 13.20 -25.39 -9.73
N THR A 368 12.22 -25.78 -10.55
CA THR A 368 12.42 -26.09 -11.98
C THR A 368 11.25 -25.58 -12.84
N SER A 369 11.19 -25.96 -14.12
CA SER A 369 10.03 -25.69 -14.97
C SER A 369 9.13 -26.92 -15.03
N LEU A 370 7.82 -26.74 -14.82
CA LEU A 370 6.85 -27.81 -14.98
C LEU A 370 6.71 -28.22 -16.46
N GLN A 371 6.93 -29.50 -16.75
CA GLN A 371 6.55 -30.05 -18.05
C GLN A 371 5.03 -30.24 -18.11
N PRO A 372 4.37 -29.90 -19.23
CA PRO A 372 2.95 -30.18 -19.42
C PRO A 372 2.63 -31.66 -19.18
N THR A 373 1.71 -31.93 -18.26
CA THR A 373 1.50 -33.27 -17.70
C THR A 373 0.02 -33.61 -17.67
N MET A 374 -0.33 -34.81 -18.13
CA MET A 374 -1.66 -35.39 -17.95
C MET A 374 -1.67 -36.41 -16.82
N LEU A 375 -2.77 -36.50 -16.09
CA LEU A 375 -3.04 -37.55 -15.12
C LEU A 375 -4.23 -38.36 -15.61
N VAL A 376 -4.02 -39.67 -15.78
CA VAL A 376 -5.05 -40.62 -16.21
C VAL A 376 -5.14 -41.81 -15.26
N PRO A 377 -6.36 -42.30 -14.95
CA PRO A 377 -6.55 -43.53 -14.19
C PRO A 377 -6.29 -44.76 -15.08
N ASP A 378 -5.47 -45.70 -14.59
CA ASP A 378 -5.08 -46.94 -15.26
C ASP A 378 -5.29 -48.16 -14.35
N GLN A 379 -6.39 -48.90 -14.57
CA GLN A 379 -6.64 -50.23 -13.98
C GLN A 379 -6.44 -50.34 -12.43
N GLU A 380 -6.82 -49.30 -11.67
CA GLU A 380 -6.63 -49.08 -10.21
C GLU A 380 -5.38 -48.28 -9.78
N LYS A 381 -4.54 -47.84 -10.72
CA LYS A 381 -3.41 -46.93 -10.48
C LYS A 381 -3.59 -45.62 -11.21
N ILE A 382 -2.70 -44.68 -10.91
CA ILE A 382 -2.68 -43.35 -11.53
C ILE A 382 -1.36 -43.17 -12.24
N SER A 383 -1.44 -42.71 -13.48
CA SER A 383 -0.29 -42.51 -14.35
C SER A 383 -0.16 -41.03 -14.71
N LEU A 384 1.05 -40.49 -14.48
CA LEU A 384 1.46 -39.17 -14.97
C LEU A 384 2.10 -39.33 -16.34
N VAL A 385 1.59 -38.61 -17.34
CA VAL A 385 2.04 -38.64 -18.72
C VAL A 385 2.55 -37.26 -19.11
N HIS A 386 3.87 -37.12 -19.25
CA HIS A 386 4.50 -35.88 -19.70
C HIS A 386 4.36 -35.74 -21.23
N LEU A 387 3.91 -34.57 -21.69
CA LEU A 387 3.64 -34.30 -23.10
C LEU A 387 4.85 -33.60 -23.74
N MET A 388 5.56 -34.34 -24.58
CA MET A 388 6.75 -33.87 -25.31
C MET A 388 6.41 -33.55 -26.78
N TYR A 389 5.47 -32.63 -26.98
CA TYR A 389 5.00 -32.19 -28.30
C TYR A 389 5.33 -30.72 -28.55
N ASP A 390 5.31 -30.29 -29.82
CA ASP A 390 5.54 -28.88 -30.20
C ASP A 390 4.45 -27.94 -29.65
N ASN A 391 3.19 -28.40 -29.58
CA ASN A 391 2.09 -27.71 -28.91
C ASN A 391 1.38 -28.66 -27.92
N PRO A 392 1.92 -28.81 -26.70
CA PRO A 392 1.45 -29.80 -25.73
C PRO A 392 0.03 -29.48 -25.23
N GLN A 393 -0.35 -28.21 -25.14
CA GLN A 393 -1.68 -27.78 -24.71
C GLN A 393 -2.76 -28.22 -25.71
N GLN A 394 -2.56 -27.94 -27.00
CA GLN A 394 -3.53 -28.34 -28.03
C GLN A 394 -3.72 -29.85 -28.09
N GLU A 395 -2.62 -30.61 -27.97
CA GLU A 395 -2.66 -32.08 -27.94
C GLU A 395 -3.37 -32.61 -26.69
N ALA A 396 -3.11 -32.01 -25.52
CA ALA A 396 -3.79 -32.37 -24.27
C ALA A 396 -5.31 -32.15 -24.36
N LEU A 397 -5.73 -30.97 -24.82
CA LEU A 397 -7.14 -30.63 -24.98
C LEU A 397 -7.84 -31.57 -25.97
N SER A 398 -7.21 -31.89 -27.11
CA SER A 398 -7.71 -32.89 -28.07
C SER A 398 -7.91 -34.27 -27.44
N LYS A 399 -6.97 -34.72 -26.60
CA LYS A 399 -7.08 -35.99 -25.87
C LYS A 399 -8.17 -35.97 -24.80
N LEU A 400 -8.36 -34.83 -24.13
CA LEU A 400 -9.46 -34.63 -23.19
C LEU A 400 -10.82 -34.61 -23.91
N ASP A 401 -10.92 -34.08 -25.12
CA ASP A 401 -12.19 -34.06 -25.84
C ASP A 401 -12.55 -35.42 -26.45
N SER A 402 -11.56 -36.14 -26.99
CA SER A 402 -11.78 -37.41 -27.68
C SER A 402 -11.87 -38.63 -26.75
N ASN A 403 -11.24 -38.59 -25.56
CA ASN A 403 -11.16 -39.70 -24.59
C ASN A 403 -11.07 -41.10 -25.25
N PRO A 404 -10.02 -41.36 -26.06
CA PRO A 404 -9.97 -42.56 -26.91
C PRO A 404 -9.86 -43.87 -26.11
N ALA A 405 -9.38 -43.79 -24.87
CA ALA A 405 -9.21 -44.93 -23.97
C ALA A 405 -10.40 -45.15 -23.02
N GLY A 406 -11.42 -44.27 -23.05
CA GLY A 406 -12.63 -44.41 -22.25
C GLY A 406 -12.40 -44.29 -20.75
N HIS A 407 -11.50 -43.40 -20.32
CA HIS A 407 -11.26 -43.15 -18.90
C HIS A 407 -12.46 -42.47 -18.23
N PRO A 408 -12.76 -42.75 -16.94
CA PRO A 408 -13.86 -42.11 -16.22
C PRO A 408 -13.62 -40.61 -15.97
N PHE A 409 -12.37 -40.22 -15.78
CA PHE A 409 -11.92 -38.84 -15.70
C PHE A 409 -10.47 -38.73 -16.21
N GLN A 410 -10.08 -37.52 -16.61
CA GLN A 410 -8.72 -37.19 -17.03
C GLN A 410 -8.39 -35.76 -16.59
N LEU A 411 -7.14 -35.53 -16.18
CA LEU A 411 -6.65 -34.22 -15.77
C LEU A 411 -5.46 -33.79 -16.62
N TYR A 412 -5.26 -32.49 -16.75
CA TYR A 412 -4.12 -31.90 -17.42
C TYR A 412 -3.64 -30.65 -16.69
N CYS A 413 -2.32 -30.48 -16.57
CA CYS A 413 -1.74 -29.27 -16.04
C CYS A 413 -0.50 -28.80 -16.80
N GLU A 414 -0.24 -27.50 -16.73
CA GLU A 414 0.96 -26.85 -17.27
C GLU A 414 1.22 -25.51 -16.55
N ASP A 415 2.44 -25.00 -16.68
CA ASP A 415 2.83 -23.69 -16.16
C ASP A 415 2.48 -22.61 -17.19
N ILE A 416 1.73 -21.60 -16.77
CA ILE A 416 1.20 -20.55 -17.64
C ILE A 416 1.36 -19.17 -16.99
N HIS A 417 1.16 -18.14 -17.82
CA HIS A 417 0.91 -16.79 -17.33
C HIS A 417 -0.59 -16.52 -17.43
N ALA A 418 -1.26 -16.58 -16.28
CA ALA A 418 -2.69 -16.32 -16.16
C ALA A 418 -2.97 -14.81 -16.03
N TYR A 419 -4.06 -14.35 -16.61
CA TYR A 419 -4.49 -12.96 -16.52
C TYR A 419 -5.65 -12.86 -15.53
N LEU A 420 -5.37 -12.40 -14.32
CA LEU A 420 -6.35 -12.24 -13.23
C LEU A 420 -6.83 -10.79 -13.14
N PRO A 421 -7.82 -10.45 -12.31
CA PRO A 421 -8.18 -9.05 -12.01
C PRO A 421 -6.99 -8.17 -11.58
N THR A 422 -5.96 -8.77 -10.98
CA THR A 422 -4.71 -8.09 -10.62
C THR A 422 -3.70 -7.95 -11.78
N GLY A 423 -3.94 -8.60 -12.91
CA GLY A 423 -3.08 -8.64 -14.09
C GLY A 423 -2.39 -9.99 -14.30
N ARG A 424 -1.31 -9.95 -15.08
CA ARG A 424 -0.50 -11.12 -15.43
C ARG A 424 0.17 -11.73 -14.19
N THR A 425 -0.12 -12.99 -13.92
CA THR A 425 0.33 -13.73 -12.73
C THR A 425 0.85 -15.10 -13.16
N ASP A 426 1.98 -15.55 -12.60
CA ASP A 426 2.46 -16.92 -12.78
C ASP A 426 1.45 -17.89 -12.16
N ALA A 427 1.08 -18.95 -12.88
CA ALA A 427 0.07 -19.87 -12.38
C ALA A 427 0.19 -21.27 -12.99
N VAL A 428 -0.27 -22.26 -12.24
CA VAL A 428 -0.52 -23.61 -12.78
C VAL A 428 -1.92 -23.63 -13.36
N TYR A 429 -2.02 -23.90 -14.66
CA TYR A 429 -3.27 -24.25 -15.32
C TYR A 429 -3.64 -25.69 -14.97
N LEU A 430 -4.90 -25.94 -14.61
CA LEU A 430 -5.40 -27.27 -14.29
C LEU A 430 -6.77 -27.49 -14.94
N LYS A 431 -6.85 -28.45 -15.87
CA LYS A 431 -8.08 -28.89 -16.51
C LYS A 431 -8.54 -30.20 -15.89
N ILE A 432 -9.80 -30.25 -15.49
CA ILE A 432 -10.46 -31.42 -14.89
C ILE A 432 -11.60 -31.81 -15.81
N ARG A 433 -11.55 -33.03 -16.35
CA ARG A 433 -12.61 -33.58 -17.22
C ARG A 433 -13.14 -34.88 -16.64
N VAL A 434 -14.45 -34.96 -16.43
CA VAL A 434 -15.17 -36.17 -15.99
C VAL A 434 -16.19 -36.54 -17.05
N TYR A 435 -16.26 -37.82 -17.42
CA TYR A 435 -17.08 -38.32 -18.54
C TYR A 435 -18.25 -39.21 -18.10
N ASP A 436 -18.40 -39.44 -16.79
CA ASP A 436 -19.42 -40.33 -16.24
C ASP A 436 -20.80 -39.63 -16.13
N GLN A 437 -21.74 -40.22 -15.37
CA GLN A 437 -23.12 -39.73 -15.17
C GLN A 437 -23.23 -38.27 -14.71
N HIS A 438 -22.16 -37.72 -14.13
CA HIS A 438 -22.02 -36.32 -13.76
C HIS A 438 -20.85 -35.69 -14.54
N PRO A 439 -21.06 -35.34 -15.82
CA PRO A 439 -19.98 -34.78 -16.64
C PRO A 439 -19.51 -33.45 -16.06
N LEU A 440 -18.19 -33.27 -16.02
CA LEU A 440 -17.56 -32.05 -15.53
C LEU A 440 -16.56 -31.56 -16.56
N ASP A 441 -16.67 -30.27 -16.88
CA ASP A 441 -15.64 -29.49 -17.53
C ASP A 441 -15.24 -28.35 -16.61
N LEU A 442 -14.08 -28.46 -15.95
CA LEU A 442 -13.63 -27.44 -15.02
C LEU A 442 -12.19 -27.05 -15.33
N THR A 443 -11.98 -25.74 -15.50
CA THR A 443 -10.65 -25.13 -15.55
C THR A 443 -10.42 -24.39 -14.24
N LEU A 444 -9.37 -24.80 -13.53
CA LEU A 444 -8.82 -24.08 -12.40
C LEU A 444 -7.46 -23.50 -12.77
N VAL A 445 -7.14 -22.37 -12.16
CA VAL A 445 -5.84 -21.74 -12.21
C VAL A 445 -5.37 -21.54 -10.78
N ILE A 446 -4.16 -22.00 -10.48
CA ILE A 446 -3.57 -21.93 -9.16
C ILE A 446 -2.42 -20.92 -9.23
N PRO A 447 -2.62 -19.67 -8.80
CA PRO A 447 -1.61 -18.63 -8.91
C PRO A 447 -0.47 -18.90 -7.93
N TYR A 448 0.75 -18.56 -8.31
CA TYR A 448 1.91 -18.69 -7.45
C TYR A 448 2.89 -17.52 -7.67
N GLN A 449 3.85 -17.39 -6.76
CA GLN A 449 4.94 -16.42 -6.85
C GLN A 449 6.27 -17.17 -6.77
N LYS A 450 7.14 -16.97 -7.76
CA LYS A 450 8.49 -17.54 -7.76
C LYS A 450 9.35 -16.94 -6.65
N LYS A 451 10.28 -17.74 -6.13
CA LYS A 451 11.29 -17.27 -5.20
C LYS A 451 12.26 -16.31 -5.91
N THR A 452 12.50 -15.16 -5.31
CA THR A 452 13.51 -14.18 -5.75
C THR A 452 14.47 -13.86 -4.59
N GLU A 453 15.49 -13.03 -4.82
CA GLU A 453 16.38 -12.57 -3.75
C GLU A 453 15.64 -11.84 -2.62
N THR A 454 14.51 -11.20 -2.93
CA THR A 454 13.77 -10.33 -2.03
C THR A 454 12.41 -10.87 -1.61
N GLN A 455 11.89 -11.92 -2.27
CA GLN A 455 10.56 -12.47 -1.99
C GLN A 455 10.57 -14.01 -1.94
N PRO A 456 9.87 -14.62 -0.95
CA PRO A 456 9.74 -16.06 -0.86
C PRO A 456 8.80 -16.63 -1.92
N PHE A 457 8.88 -17.95 -2.13
CA PHE A 457 7.90 -18.69 -2.91
C PHE A 457 6.54 -18.67 -2.20
N LYS A 458 5.45 -18.51 -2.95
CA LYS A 458 4.08 -18.48 -2.42
C LYS A 458 3.11 -19.18 -3.36
N ILE A 459 2.08 -19.81 -2.81
CA ILE A 459 0.96 -20.43 -3.53
C ILE A 459 -0.32 -19.72 -3.09
N PHE A 460 -1.21 -19.40 -4.02
CA PHE A 460 -2.44 -18.67 -3.74
C PHE A 460 -3.69 -19.52 -4.03
N SER A 461 -4.84 -19.01 -3.59
CA SER A 461 -6.15 -19.64 -3.74
C SER A 461 -6.50 -19.94 -5.21
N ALA A 462 -7.12 -21.08 -5.45
CA ALA A 462 -7.51 -21.54 -6.78
C ALA A 462 -8.62 -20.65 -7.35
N VAL A 463 -8.55 -20.46 -8.67
CA VAL A 463 -9.37 -19.50 -9.39
C VAL A 463 -10.03 -20.16 -10.60
N ARG A 464 -11.32 -19.89 -10.83
CA ARG A 464 -12.06 -20.33 -12.02
C ARG A 464 -12.42 -19.15 -12.92
N TYR A 465 -12.11 -19.30 -14.21
CA TYR A 465 -12.41 -18.31 -15.26
C TYR A 465 -13.74 -18.54 -15.96
N LEU A 466 -14.07 -19.81 -16.23
CA LEU A 466 -15.23 -20.19 -17.03
C LEU A 466 -16.27 -20.85 -16.11
N PRO A 467 -17.56 -20.56 -16.29
CA PRO A 467 -18.60 -21.28 -15.57
C PRO A 467 -18.53 -22.78 -15.91
N CYS A 468 -18.97 -23.60 -14.97
CA CYS A 468 -19.15 -25.03 -15.17
C CYS A 468 -20.60 -25.40 -14.86
N ASP A 469 -21.12 -26.44 -15.52
CA ASP A 469 -22.51 -26.88 -15.37
C ASP A 469 -22.80 -27.58 -14.03
N LEU A 470 -21.78 -27.78 -13.19
CA LEU A 470 -21.94 -28.39 -11.87
C LEU A 470 -22.61 -27.39 -10.90
N PRO A 471 -23.61 -27.80 -10.08
CA PRO A 471 -24.17 -26.97 -9.03
C PRO A 471 -23.09 -26.47 -8.05
N GLU A 472 -23.17 -25.21 -7.61
CA GLU A 472 -22.15 -24.58 -6.76
C GLU A 472 -21.87 -25.38 -5.48
N THR A 473 -22.90 -25.92 -4.82
CA THR A 473 -22.72 -26.73 -3.60
C THR A 473 -21.90 -28.00 -3.83
N ILE A 474 -22.04 -28.64 -5.00
CA ILE A 474 -21.28 -29.84 -5.36
C ILE A 474 -19.86 -29.45 -5.74
N LEU A 475 -19.70 -28.33 -6.46
CA LEU A 475 -18.39 -27.78 -6.81
C LEU A 475 -17.57 -27.39 -5.59
N ASP A 476 -18.17 -26.70 -4.62
CA ASP A 476 -17.52 -26.29 -3.36
C ASP A 476 -17.07 -27.51 -2.54
N THR A 477 -17.91 -28.55 -2.49
CA THR A 477 -17.55 -29.83 -1.86
C THR A 477 -16.38 -30.50 -2.61
N GLY A 478 -16.39 -30.47 -3.94
CA GLY A 478 -15.28 -30.92 -4.78
C GLY A 478 -13.98 -30.15 -4.50
N LEU A 479 -14.07 -28.84 -4.39
CA LEU A 479 -12.94 -27.97 -4.09
C LEU A 479 -12.42 -28.16 -2.66
N ALA A 480 -13.29 -28.44 -1.69
CA ALA A 480 -12.88 -28.85 -0.35
C ALA A 480 -12.00 -30.12 -0.40
N GLN A 481 -12.41 -31.13 -1.19
CA GLN A 481 -11.64 -32.35 -1.37
C GLN A 481 -10.31 -32.11 -2.11
N PHE A 482 -10.32 -31.24 -3.14
CA PHE A 482 -9.11 -30.78 -3.83
C PHE A 482 -8.11 -30.15 -2.85
N TYR A 483 -8.54 -29.19 -2.03
CA TYR A 483 -7.67 -28.51 -1.07
C TYR A 483 -7.13 -29.49 -0.03
N LYS A 484 -8.00 -30.35 0.52
CA LYS A 484 -7.61 -31.37 1.48
C LYS A 484 -6.49 -32.24 0.94
N GLN A 485 -6.61 -32.72 -0.31
CA GLN A 485 -5.57 -33.55 -0.91
C GLN A 485 -4.30 -32.75 -1.20
N ALA A 486 -4.41 -31.50 -1.65
CA ALA A 486 -3.25 -30.65 -1.93
C ALA A 486 -2.42 -30.36 -0.67
N PHE A 487 -3.08 -30.06 0.46
CA PHE A 487 -2.42 -29.84 1.76
C PHE A 487 -1.89 -31.13 2.41
N GLN A 488 -2.40 -32.31 2.04
CA GLN A 488 -1.92 -33.59 2.56
C GLN A 488 -0.72 -34.13 1.78
N PHE A 489 -0.50 -33.66 0.55
CA PHE A 489 0.65 -34.08 -0.24
C PHE A 489 1.96 -33.59 0.39
N THR A 490 2.88 -34.52 0.60
CA THR A 490 4.21 -34.30 1.17
C THR A 490 5.28 -34.72 0.17
N ASP A 491 6.37 -33.95 0.10
CA ASP A 491 7.51 -34.34 -0.72
C ASP A 491 8.13 -35.66 -0.20
N PRO A 492 8.48 -36.62 -1.08
CA PRO A 492 9.01 -37.91 -0.65
C PRO A 492 10.34 -37.84 0.12
N ILE A 493 11.11 -36.76 -0.04
CA ILE A 493 12.43 -36.57 0.56
C ILE A 493 12.32 -35.78 1.86
N SER A 494 11.64 -34.63 1.86
CA SER A 494 11.52 -33.80 3.07
C SER A 494 10.41 -34.25 4.01
N GLN A 495 9.41 -35.00 3.52
CA GLN A 495 8.15 -35.32 4.22
C GLN A 495 7.32 -34.10 4.64
N ASP A 496 7.69 -32.90 4.19
CA ASP A 496 6.96 -31.67 4.45
C ASP A 496 5.94 -31.42 3.33
N SER A 497 4.80 -30.81 3.69
CA SER A 497 3.82 -30.35 2.70
C SER A 497 4.15 -28.93 2.24
N LEU A 498 4.41 -28.80 0.94
CA LEU A 498 4.69 -27.50 0.32
C LEU A 498 3.52 -26.52 0.47
N TRP A 499 2.29 -27.00 0.30
CA TRP A 499 1.09 -26.18 0.44
C TRP A 499 0.92 -25.71 1.88
N GLN A 500 1.16 -26.56 2.89
CA GLN A 500 1.10 -26.11 4.28
C GLN A 500 2.17 -25.04 4.60
N GLN A 501 3.32 -25.11 3.94
CA GLN A 501 4.43 -24.18 4.18
C GLN A 501 4.28 -22.84 3.46
N TYR A 502 3.77 -22.84 2.22
CA TYR A 502 3.83 -21.67 1.33
C TYR A 502 2.47 -21.19 0.82
N PHE A 503 1.36 -21.82 1.21
CA PHE A 503 0.04 -21.34 0.83
C PHE A 503 -0.34 -20.08 1.61
N GLU A 504 -0.76 -19.04 0.88
CA GLU A 504 -1.34 -17.83 1.44
C GLU A 504 -2.74 -17.64 0.87
N GLU A 505 -3.73 -17.54 1.76
CA GLU A 505 -5.10 -17.24 1.36
C GLU A 505 -5.14 -15.84 0.71
N LYS A 506 -5.54 -15.79 -0.56
CA LYS A 506 -5.60 -14.55 -1.34
C LYS A 506 -6.90 -14.51 -2.13
N LEU A 507 -7.91 -13.93 -1.50
CA LEU A 507 -9.22 -13.68 -2.09
C LEU A 507 -9.27 -12.23 -2.53
N ILE A 508 -9.55 -11.99 -3.81
CA ILE A 508 -9.82 -10.65 -4.31
C ILE A 508 -11.32 -10.42 -4.23
N THR A 509 -11.71 -9.37 -3.51
CA THR A 509 -13.09 -8.90 -3.47
C THR A 509 -13.19 -7.62 -4.30
N ALA A 510 -14.37 -7.39 -4.89
CA ALA A 510 -14.65 -6.14 -5.58
C ALA A 510 -14.39 -4.94 -4.63
N PRO A 511 -13.71 -3.88 -5.08
CA PRO A 511 -13.48 -2.68 -4.30
C PRO A 511 -14.80 -1.97 -3.96
N SER A 512 -14.74 -0.99 -3.04
CA SER A 512 -15.91 -0.17 -2.70
C SER A 512 -16.45 0.57 -3.93
N SER A 513 -17.75 0.44 -4.16
CA SER A 513 -18.52 1.20 -5.16
C SER A 513 -19.11 2.49 -4.59
N ALA A 514 -18.74 2.89 -3.37
CA ALA A 514 -19.21 4.14 -2.77
C ALA A 514 -18.75 5.35 -3.58
N GLU A 515 -19.69 6.24 -3.89
CA GLU A 515 -19.41 7.49 -4.60
C GLU A 515 -18.81 8.54 -3.64
N ALA A 516 -17.92 9.37 -4.18
CA ALA A 516 -17.34 10.47 -3.44
C ALA A 516 -18.40 11.55 -3.14
N THR A 517 -18.37 12.12 -1.94
CA THR A 517 -19.26 13.22 -1.60
C THR A 517 -18.87 14.50 -2.38
N HIS A 518 -19.86 15.32 -2.71
CA HIS A 518 -19.62 16.59 -3.42
C HIS A 518 -18.65 17.51 -2.65
N SER A 519 -18.71 17.52 -1.31
CA SER A 519 -17.81 18.30 -0.46
C SER A 519 -16.36 17.82 -0.57
N HIS A 520 -16.13 16.51 -0.58
CA HIS A 520 -14.80 15.93 -0.75
C HIS A 520 -14.21 16.27 -2.12
N LEU A 521 -15.00 16.09 -3.19
CA LEU A 521 -14.56 16.41 -4.56
C LEU A 521 -14.23 17.89 -4.73
N LYS A 522 -14.97 18.79 -4.07
CA LYS A 522 -14.65 20.22 -4.09
C LYS A 522 -13.34 20.54 -3.36
N MET A 523 -13.14 19.97 -2.18
CA MET A 523 -11.89 20.14 -1.42
C MET A 523 -10.67 19.66 -2.24
N ILE A 524 -10.78 18.49 -2.88
CA ILE A 524 -9.68 17.95 -3.67
C ILE A 524 -9.43 18.76 -4.95
N GLN A 525 -10.49 19.30 -5.56
CA GLN A 525 -10.40 20.22 -6.70
C GLN A 525 -9.57 21.47 -6.35
N ASP A 526 -9.89 22.13 -5.24
CA ASP A 526 -9.18 23.33 -4.78
C ASP A 526 -7.70 23.02 -4.51
N LYS A 527 -7.41 21.84 -3.94
CA LYS A 527 -6.05 21.35 -3.71
C LYS A 527 -5.29 21.13 -5.01
N PHE A 528 -5.90 20.50 -6.02
CA PHE A 528 -5.26 20.30 -7.33
C PHE A 528 -4.97 21.62 -8.04
N ILE A 529 -5.91 22.56 -8.02
CA ILE A 529 -5.71 23.89 -8.61
C ILE A 529 -4.49 24.58 -7.97
N HIS A 530 -4.38 24.52 -6.64
CA HIS A 530 -3.22 25.09 -5.95
C HIS A 530 -1.89 24.43 -6.38
N ILE A 531 -1.85 23.09 -6.43
CA ILE A 531 -0.65 22.34 -6.85
C ILE A 531 -0.25 22.70 -8.29
N LEU A 532 -1.21 22.67 -9.23
CA LEU A 532 -0.96 22.92 -10.64
C LEU A 532 -0.47 24.35 -10.89
N LYS A 533 -1.01 25.34 -10.17
CA LYS A 533 -0.54 26.74 -10.25
C LYS A 533 0.89 26.90 -9.75
N ALA A 534 1.23 26.27 -8.61
CA ALA A 534 2.59 26.30 -8.08
C ALA A 534 3.59 25.62 -9.03
N GLN A 535 3.14 24.63 -9.81
CA GLN A 535 3.96 23.92 -10.78
C GLN A 535 4.17 24.69 -12.10
N ALA A 536 3.29 25.64 -12.44
CA ALA A 536 3.36 26.44 -13.67
C ALA A 536 4.26 27.69 -13.57
N GLU A 537 4.76 28.04 -12.38
CA GLU A 537 5.70 29.15 -12.20
C GLU A 537 7.11 28.75 -12.71
N PRO A 538 7.77 29.57 -13.55
CA PRO A 538 9.03 29.19 -14.17
C PRO A 538 10.16 29.10 -13.15
N THR A 539 10.76 27.91 -13.03
CA THR A 539 12.01 27.68 -12.31
C THR A 539 13.11 28.63 -12.83
N PRO A 540 13.72 29.49 -12.00
CA PRO A 540 14.83 30.33 -12.44
C PRO A 540 16.02 29.48 -12.89
N GLN A 541 16.61 29.87 -14.02
CA GLN A 541 17.84 29.28 -14.55
C GLN A 541 18.96 29.34 -13.51
N ILE A 542 19.64 28.21 -13.33
CA ILE A 542 20.83 28.06 -12.48
C ILE A 542 21.95 28.94 -13.06
N GLN A 543 22.10 30.14 -12.50
CA GLN A 543 23.34 30.90 -12.50
C GLN A 543 23.72 31.16 -11.04
N ASP A 544 24.99 30.89 -10.74
CA ASP A 544 25.68 31.12 -9.47
C ASP A 544 24.92 32.00 -8.45
N GLN A 545 24.28 31.35 -7.49
CA GLN A 545 23.85 31.98 -6.25
C GLN A 545 24.17 31.07 -5.06
N THR A 546 25.46 31.00 -4.74
CA THR A 546 25.82 31.22 -3.34
C THR A 546 25.25 32.58 -2.91
N GLN A 547 24.46 32.55 -1.83
CA GLN A 547 23.83 33.67 -1.12
C GLN A 547 22.38 33.98 -1.54
N ASN A 548 21.51 33.71 -0.55
CA ASN A 548 20.15 34.20 -0.37
C ASN A 548 19.05 33.57 -1.23
N SER A 549 18.70 32.31 -0.92
CA SER A 549 17.32 31.85 -1.07
C SER A 549 16.47 32.60 -0.05
N GLU A 550 15.77 33.64 -0.49
CA GLU A 550 14.73 34.28 0.31
C GLU A 550 13.71 33.23 0.76
N SER A 551 13.43 33.33 2.04
CA SER A 551 12.83 32.31 2.87
C SER A 551 11.33 32.55 2.88
N SER A 552 10.54 31.74 2.19
CA SER A 552 9.13 31.55 2.57
C SER A 552 9.14 30.74 3.86
N THR A 553 9.44 31.45 4.95
CA THR A 553 9.57 30.85 6.26
C THR A 553 8.25 30.21 6.68
N PHE A 554 8.31 29.21 7.57
CA PHE A 554 7.15 28.59 8.23
C PHE A 554 6.12 29.62 8.81
N PHE A 555 6.52 30.88 8.92
CA PHE A 555 5.82 32.01 9.55
C PHE A 555 4.83 32.76 8.64
N ASP A 556 4.78 32.49 7.33
CA ASP A 556 3.80 33.15 6.43
C ASP A 556 2.46 32.39 6.30
N LEU A 557 2.32 31.24 6.96
CA LEU A 557 1.08 30.47 6.98
C LEU A 557 0.07 31.10 7.94
N ASN A 558 -1.08 31.52 7.41
CA ASN A 558 -2.24 31.90 8.22
C ASN A 558 -2.91 30.63 8.80
N ILE A 559 -2.32 30.08 9.86
CA ILE A 559 -2.80 28.86 10.52
C ILE A 559 -4.25 29.00 10.98
N GLN A 560 -4.69 30.20 11.37
CA GLN A 560 -6.07 30.44 11.78
C GLN A 560 -7.03 30.22 10.61
N GLN A 561 -6.68 30.72 9.43
CA GLN A 561 -7.44 30.48 8.20
C GLN A 561 -7.44 28.98 7.85
N LEU A 562 -6.29 28.32 7.89
CA LEU A 562 -6.18 26.89 7.59
C LEU A 562 -6.97 25.99 8.57
N ILE A 563 -7.03 26.37 9.85
CA ILE A 563 -7.84 25.70 10.87
C ILE A 563 -9.32 25.97 10.64
N HIS A 564 -9.70 27.21 10.33
CA HIS A 564 -11.08 27.59 10.04
C HIS A 564 -11.62 26.84 8.81
N ASP A 565 -10.80 26.73 7.76
CA ASP A 565 -11.14 26.10 6.49
C ASP A 565 -11.02 24.57 6.54
N LEU A 566 -10.64 24.01 7.70
CA LEU A 566 -10.56 22.57 7.90
C LEU A 566 -11.96 21.93 7.77
N PRO A 567 -12.16 20.95 6.86
CA PRO A 567 -13.45 20.29 6.67
C PRO A 567 -13.97 19.63 7.94
N GLU A 568 -15.28 19.54 8.10
CA GLU A 568 -15.91 19.04 9.33
C GLU A 568 -15.40 17.67 9.77
N ASP A 569 -15.24 16.75 8.82
CA ASP A 569 -14.75 15.38 9.06
C ASP A 569 -13.29 15.35 9.56
N PHE A 570 -12.50 16.37 9.22
CA PHE A 570 -11.11 16.50 9.68
C PHE A 570 -10.98 17.34 10.95
N ARG A 571 -12.01 18.08 11.39
CA ARG A 571 -11.93 18.93 12.59
C ARG A 571 -11.58 18.15 13.85
N ALA A 572 -12.02 16.90 13.95
CA ALA A 572 -11.68 16.00 15.05
C ALA A 572 -10.16 15.75 15.20
N TYR A 573 -9.36 15.95 14.15
CA TYR A 573 -7.90 15.81 14.20
C TYR A 573 -7.21 16.84 15.10
N LEU A 574 -7.83 18.01 15.29
CA LEU A 574 -7.36 19.04 16.22
C LEU A 574 -7.56 18.65 17.70
N GLN A 575 -8.29 17.57 17.95
CA GLN A 575 -8.52 17.07 19.29
C GLN A 575 -7.51 15.97 19.65
N VAL A 576 -7.17 15.93 20.93
CA VAL A 576 -6.27 14.95 21.54
C VAL A 576 -6.99 14.24 22.68
N LEU A 577 -6.51 13.05 23.04
CA LEU A 577 -7.03 12.29 24.17
C LEU A 577 -6.04 12.38 25.35
N PRO A 578 -6.16 13.39 26.23
CA PRO A 578 -5.24 13.53 27.35
C PRO A 578 -5.44 12.39 28.36
N PRO A 579 -4.38 11.70 28.80
CA PRO A 579 -4.49 10.58 29.74
C PRO A 579 -4.97 11.06 31.12
N GLU A 580 -5.61 10.17 31.89
CA GLU A 580 -6.24 10.53 33.17
C GLU A 580 -5.27 11.18 34.17
N TRP A 581 -4.02 10.72 34.20
CA TRP A 581 -2.98 11.27 35.09
C TRP A 581 -2.70 12.75 34.79
N MET A 582 -2.81 13.16 33.53
CA MET A 582 -2.49 14.50 33.07
C MET A 582 -3.48 15.52 33.64
N GLN A 583 -4.74 15.15 33.91
CA GLN A 583 -5.76 16.09 34.39
C GLN A 583 -5.41 16.80 35.70
N LYS A 584 -4.49 16.23 36.49
CA LYS A 584 -3.97 16.79 37.75
C LYS A 584 -2.52 17.23 37.66
N ASP A 585 -1.90 17.08 36.49
CA ASP A 585 -0.52 17.48 36.19
C ASP A 585 -0.51 18.90 35.59
N GLU A 586 0.60 19.62 35.78
CA GLU A 586 0.79 20.96 35.21
C GLU A 586 0.67 20.96 33.68
N LEU A 587 1.03 19.86 33.02
CA LEU A 587 0.91 19.70 31.58
C LEU A 587 -0.54 19.85 31.07
N TYR A 588 -1.57 19.66 31.89
CA TYR A 588 -2.95 19.88 31.44
C TYR A 588 -3.24 21.33 31.04
N LYS A 589 -2.40 22.28 31.47
CA LYS A 589 -2.48 23.68 31.04
C LYS A 589 -2.27 23.81 29.53
N GLN A 590 -1.40 23.01 28.93
CA GLN A 590 -1.25 22.90 27.47
C GLN A 590 -2.62 22.61 26.82
N ILE A 591 -3.34 21.59 27.31
CA ILE A 591 -4.66 21.21 26.77
C ILE A 591 -5.69 22.33 26.91
N LYS A 592 -5.64 23.09 28.01
CA LYS A 592 -6.50 24.26 28.23
C LYS A 592 -6.13 25.45 27.34
N ALA A 593 -4.88 25.54 26.90
CA ALA A 593 -4.37 26.60 26.03
C ALA A 593 -4.64 26.33 24.54
N MET A 594 -4.78 25.06 24.13
CA MET A 594 -5.00 24.66 22.73
C MET A 594 -6.13 25.42 22.01
N PRO A 595 -7.33 25.67 22.59
CA PRO A 595 -8.34 26.50 21.92
C PRO A 595 -7.84 27.91 21.56
N ALA A 596 -7.13 28.55 22.50
CA ALA A 596 -6.59 29.89 22.28
C ALA A 596 -5.44 29.87 21.25
N MET A 597 -4.59 28.83 21.30
CA MET A 597 -3.53 28.61 20.30
C MET A 597 -4.08 28.40 18.89
N TYR A 598 -5.18 27.66 18.73
CA TYR A 598 -5.80 27.47 17.43
C TYR A 598 -6.51 28.73 16.90
N LYS A 599 -7.12 29.53 17.79
CA LYS A 599 -7.83 30.75 17.41
C LYS A 599 -6.93 31.97 17.18
N LYS A 600 -5.84 32.08 17.95
CA LYS A 600 -5.02 33.31 18.05
C LYS A 600 -3.52 33.04 18.10
N GLY A 601 -3.11 31.77 18.16
CA GLY A 601 -1.70 31.43 18.29
C GLY A 601 -0.93 31.63 17.00
N ARG A 602 0.39 31.63 17.10
CA ARG A 602 1.31 31.71 15.95
C ARG A 602 2.34 30.61 16.03
N VAL A 603 2.91 30.28 14.87
CA VAL A 603 3.93 29.24 14.76
C VAL A 603 5.29 29.81 15.13
N VAL A 604 6.06 29.05 15.90
CA VAL A 604 7.49 29.27 16.12
C VAL A 604 8.26 27.97 16.02
N TRP A 605 9.55 28.05 15.74
CA TRP A 605 10.43 26.89 15.87
C TRP A 605 10.73 26.59 17.34
N ALA A 606 10.76 25.31 17.67
CA ALA A 606 11.23 24.80 18.94
C ALA A 606 12.24 23.69 18.73
N ALA A 607 13.22 23.57 19.63
CA ALA A 607 14.17 22.46 19.66
C ALA A 607 13.95 21.59 20.90
N LEU A 608 14.09 20.28 20.71
CA LEU A 608 13.96 19.28 21.75
C LEU A 608 15.19 19.29 22.66
N VAL A 609 14.97 19.45 23.97
CA VAL A 609 16.00 19.33 25.00
C VAL A 609 16.10 17.89 25.49
N GLN A 610 14.96 17.30 25.89
CA GLN A 610 14.85 15.89 26.25
C GLN A 610 13.43 15.37 26.05
N ALA A 611 13.29 14.07 25.81
CA ALA A 611 12.00 13.38 25.81
C ALA A 611 12.17 11.96 26.35
N ASN A 612 11.04 11.35 26.74
CA ASN A 612 11.01 9.94 27.05
C ASN A 612 11.49 9.10 25.84
N LYS A 613 12.33 8.09 26.08
CA LYS A 613 12.88 7.21 25.03
C LYS A 613 11.79 6.58 24.15
N LEU A 614 10.61 6.32 24.71
CA LEU A 614 9.47 5.76 23.98
C LEU A 614 8.93 6.67 22.87
N MET A 615 9.25 7.97 22.87
CA MET A 615 8.88 8.89 21.78
C MET A 615 9.71 8.69 20.51
N PHE A 616 10.86 8.01 20.62
CA PHE A 616 11.72 7.68 19.48
C PHE A 616 11.45 6.28 18.94
N GLU A 617 10.60 5.48 19.59
CA GLU A 617 10.27 4.12 19.15
C GLU A 617 8.90 4.06 18.46
N PRO A 618 8.70 3.19 17.45
CA PRO A 618 7.39 2.98 16.83
C PRO A 618 6.39 2.37 17.82
N HIS A 619 5.11 2.72 17.67
CA HIS A 619 3.99 2.24 18.52
C HIS A 619 4.09 2.53 20.04
N GLY A 620 5.03 3.38 20.47
CA GLY A 620 5.14 3.80 21.87
C GLY A 620 3.98 4.71 22.33
N PRO A 621 3.78 4.85 23.65
CA PRO A 621 2.76 5.74 24.21
C PRO A 621 3.09 7.24 23.97
N HIS A 622 2.05 8.08 24.04
CA HIS A 622 2.19 9.54 24.05
C HIS A 622 2.87 10.00 25.35
N CYS A 623 4.04 10.62 25.25
CA CYS A 623 4.85 10.97 26.41
C CYS A 623 5.18 12.47 26.48
N PRO A 624 5.51 12.98 27.67
CA PRO A 624 6.05 14.32 27.82
C PRO A 624 7.50 14.42 27.36
N GLY A 625 7.91 15.64 27.04
CA GLY A 625 9.30 16.04 26.88
C GLY A 625 9.44 17.56 27.05
N GLU A 626 10.62 18.07 26.78
CA GLU A 626 10.99 19.45 27.04
C GLU A 626 11.55 20.11 25.81
N ILE A 627 11.10 21.33 25.57
CA ILE A 627 11.49 22.13 24.41
C ILE A 627 12.06 23.48 24.85
N VAL A 628 12.95 24.01 24.02
CA VAL A 628 13.37 25.41 24.05
C VAL A 628 12.88 26.09 22.78
N PHE A 629 12.32 27.28 22.92
CA PHE A 629 11.81 28.05 21.78
C PHE A 629 12.03 29.55 22.03
N ASP A 630 12.01 30.30 20.94
CA ASP A 630 12.03 31.75 20.98
C ASP A 630 10.60 32.28 20.92
N PRO A 631 10.08 32.93 21.98
CA PRO A 631 8.79 33.58 21.91
C PRO A 631 8.72 34.54 20.72
N ALA A 632 9.76 35.32 20.39
CA ALA A 632 9.69 36.23 19.25
C ALA A 632 9.72 35.51 17.88
N GLY A 633 10.07 34.22 17.84
CA GLY A 633 10.21 33.46 16.60
C GLY A 633 11.39 33.88 15.72
N LEU A 634 12.36 34.61 16.26
CA LEU A 634 13.47 35.20 15.50
C LEU A 634 14.72 34.31 15.47
N THR A 635 14.81 33.34 16.37
CA THR A 635 15.98 32.44 16.49
C THR A 635 15.91 31.32 15.45
N SER A 636 17.03 31.07 14.75
CA SER A 636 17.14 30.03 13.74
C SER A 636 17.00 28.61 14.34
N PRO A 637 16.49 27.62 13.58
CA PRO A 637 16.47 26.22 14.01
C PRO A 637 17.84 25.68 14.45
N GLU A 638 18.91 26.04 13.72
CA GLU A 638 20.27 25.60 14.01
C GLU A 638 20.76 26.11 15.38
N ASP A 639 20.50 27.38 15.68
CA ASP A 639 20.84 27.98 16.97
C ASP A 639 19.98 27.39 18.10
N LEU A 640 18.67 27.17 17.87
CA LEU A 640 17.80 26.52 18.85
C LEU A 640 18.30 25.12 19.22
N ILE A 641 18.74 24.31 18.24
CA ILE A 641 19.33 22.99 18.50
C ILE A 641 20.61 23.12 19.33
N LYS A 642 21.45 24.12 19.05
CA LYS A 642 22.67 24.37 19.83
C LYS A 642 22.34 24.73 21.28
N TYR A 643 21.35 25.60 21.51
CA TYR A 643 20.90 25.96 22.85
C TYR A 643 20.26 24.78 23.59
N ALA A 644 19.47 23.95 22.90
CA ALA A 644 18.90 22.74 23.48
C ALA A 644 19.97 21.76 23.96
N ARG A 645 21.04 21.58 23.16
CA ARG A 645 22.20 20.73 23.55
C ARG A 645 22.95 21.29 24.76
N GLN A 646 23.08 22.61 24.86
CA GLN A 646 23.69 23.25 26.04
C GLN A 646 22.85 22.99 27.29
N LEU A 647 21.53 23.14 27.22
CA LEU A 647 20.62 22.82 28.33
C LEU A 647 20.70 21.36 28.75
N PHE A 648 20.71 20.44 27.78
CA PHE A 648 20.83 19.01 28.06
C PHE A 648 22.16 18.66 28.76
N SER A 649 23.25 19.34 28.39
CA SER A 649 24.56 19.12 29.01
C SER A 649 24.64 19.48 30.51
N LEU A 650 23.67 20.23 31.04
CA LEU A 650 23.57 20.54 32.47
C LEU A 650 23.04 19.36 33.30
N LYS A 651 22.46 18.33 32.66
CA LYS A 651 21.93 17.16 33.35
C LYS A 651 23.04 16.48 34.17
N GLU A 652 22.72 16.18 35.44
CA GLU A 652 23.62 15.55 36.41
C GLU A 652 24.91 16.34 36.76
N THR A 653 24.98 17.63 36.43
CA THR A 653 26.15 18.48 36.75
C THR A 653 26.02 19.16 38.12
N THR A 654 27.14 19.26 38.87
CA THR A 654 27.15 19.72 40.28
C THR A 654 27.86 21.07 40.52
N SER A 655 28.62 21.60 39.56
CA SER A 655 29.35 22.87 39.67
C SER A 655 28.87 23.86 38.60
N LEU A 656 27.86 24.66 38.93
CA LEU A 656 27.17 25.55 37.99
C LEU A 656 26.88 26.92 38.63
N GLU A 657 26.72 27.94 37.78
CA GLU A 657 26.23 29.26 38.18
C GLU A 657 24.80 29.17 38.76
N PRO A 658 24.35 30.12 39.62
CA PRO A 658 23.09 30.00 40.35
C PRO A 658 21.83 29.80 39.48
N ASP A 659 21.76 30.45 38.31
CA ASP A 659 20.65 30.34 37.36
C ASP A 659 20.66 29.01 36.58
N GLN A 660 21.84 28.44 36.33
CA GLN A 660 22.00 27.10 35.75
C GLN A 660 21.65 26.00 36.75
N LEU A 661 21.97 26.19 38.04
CA LEU A 661 21.73 25.19 39.08
C LEU A 661 20.23 24.85 39.22
N GLN A 662 19.36 25.87 39.12
CA GLN A 662 17.92 25.68 39.20
C GLN A 662 17.41 24.79 38.06
N TYR A 663 17.88 25.02 36.83
CA TYR A 663 17.48 24.21 35.69
C TYR A 663 18.13 22.82 35.71
N ALA A 664 19.40 22.70 36.13
CA ALA A 664 20.10 21.42 36.25
C ALA A 664 19.45 20.46 37.24
N GLN A 665 18.94 20.97 38.37
CA GLN A 665 18.16 20.19 39.34
C GLN A 665 16.85 19.67 38.73
N HIS A 666 16.19 20.50 37.91
CA HIS A 666 14.96 20.14 37.23
C HIS A 666 15.18 19.10 36.12
N ILE A 667 16.11 19.34 35.19
CA ILE A 667 16.34 18.43 34.04
C ILE A 667 16.85 17.04 34.49
N SER A 668 17.49 16.96 35.66
CA SER A 668 17.94 15.70 36.28
C SER A 668 16.80 14.93 36.97
N ASN A 669 15.61 15.52 37.14
CA ASN A 669 14.44 14.89 37.71
C ASN A 669 13.30 14.82 36.70
N GLU A 670 13.14 13.67 36.05
CA GLU A 670 12.15 13.47 34.97
C GLU A 670 10.67 13.63 35.40
N LYS A 671 10.41 13.79 36.71
CA LYS A 671 9.06 14.01 37.27
C LYS A 671 8.70 15.49 37.45
N THR A 672 9.66 16.41 37.38
CA THR A 672 9.36 17.84 37.47
C THR A 672 8.93 18.40 36.11
N ARG A 673 8.28 19.56 36.11
CA ARG A 673 7.81 20.28 34.92
C ARG A 673 8.23 21.73 35.03
N VAL A 674 8.61 22.34 33.92
CA VAL A 674 8.81 23.78 33.79
C VAL A 674 7.90 24.32 32.70
N VAL A 675 7.40 25.53 32.88
CA VAL A 675 6.64 26.25 31.86
C VAL A 675 7.10 27.69 31.90
N ASN A 676 7.35 28.30 30.74
CA ASN A 676 7.79 29.68 30.61
C ASN A 676 9.10 30.00 31.36
N PHE A 677 9.97 29.00 31.54
CA PHE A 677 11.21 29.16 32.28
C PHE A 677 12.25 29.90 31.44
N ASP A 678 12.94 30.88 32.01
CA ASP A 678 13.94 31.66 31.30
C ASP A 678 15.19 30.83 31.01
N TYR A 679 15.72 30.97 29.78
CA TYR A 679 17.02 30.39 29.46
C TYR A 679 18.11 30.99 30.39
N PRO A 680 19.00 30.16 31.00
CA PRO A 680 20.01 30.65 31.92
C PRO A 680 20.90 31.73 31.28
N GLN A 681 20.86 32.95 31.84
CA GLN A 681 21.56 34.10 31.29
C GLN A 681 23.08 33.96 31.35
N SER A 682 23.58 33.15 32.27
CA SER A 682 25.00 32.79 32.39
C SER A 682 25.50 31.89 31.25
N LEU A 683 24.62 31.15 30.55
CA LEU A 683 24.98 30.42 29.33
C LEU A 683 24.97 31.34 28.11
N CYS A 684 23.89 32.10 27.94
CA CYS A 684 23.73 33.05 26.85
C CYS A 684 22.61 34.05 27.18
N ARG A 685 22.80 35.33 26.85
CA ARG A 685 21.76 36.36 27.02
C ARG A 685 20.83 36.36 25.81
N VAL A 686 19.93 35.39 25.77
CA VAL A 686 18.90 35.24 24.72
C VAL A 686 17.51 35.18 25.35
N PRO A 687 16.48 35.73 24.68
CA PRO A 687 15.12 35.78 25.22
C PRO A 687 14.36 34.45 25.05
N LEU A 688 15.06 33.31 25.16
CA LEU A 688 14.47 31.98 24.94
C LEU A 688 13.72 31.50 26.18
N LYS A 689 12.68 30.69 25.93
CA LYS A 689 11.85 30.06 26.95
C LYS A 689 11.96 28.55 26.89
N ILE A 690 11.86 27.92 28.04
CA ILE A 690 11.89 26.47 28.22
C ILE A 690 10.55 26.01 28.80
N SER A 691 9.95 25.02 28.16
CA SER A 691 8.66 24.45 28.58
C SER A 691 8.63 22.94 28.40
N SER A 692 8.05 22.26 29.38
CA SER A 692 7.65 20.86 29.28
C SER A 692 6.32 20.77 28.52
N ILE A 693 6.24 19.91 27.50
CA ILE A 693 5.03 19.68 26.70
C ILE A 693 4.73 18.19 26.63
N TRP A 694 3.48 17.85 26.36
CA TRP A 694 3.04 16.49 26.05
C TRP A 694 2.90 16.32 24.53
N PHE A 695 3.56 15.29 24.01
CA PHE A 695 3.57 15.00 22.58
C PHE A 695 2.42 14.08 22.19
N TRP A 696 1.48 14.62 21.42
CA TRP A 696 0.47 13.81 20.75
C TRP A 696 1.04 13.23 19.46
N ARG A 697 1.27 11.92 19.44
CA ARG A 697 1.99 11.26 18.33
C ARG A 697 1.27 11.41 16.98
N LEU A 698 -0.06 11.51 16.96
CA LEU A 698 -0.79 11.72 15.70
C LEU A 698 -0.53 13.12 15.09
N HIS A 699 0.09 14.04 15.83
CA HIS A 699 0.56 15.32 15.31
C HIS A 699 1.98 15.26 14.74
N LEU A 700 2.61 14.09 14.69
CA LEU A 700 3.93 13.86 14.07
C LEU A 700 3.77 12.98 12.80
N PRO A 701 4.50 13.25 11.71
CA PRO A 701 4.33 12.54 10.43
C PRO A 701 4.43 11.01 10.47
N ASP A 702 5.39 10.49 11.22
CA ASP A 702 5.64 9.05 11.42
C ASP A 702 5.29 8.60 12.85
N GLY A 703 4.65 9.50 13.61
CA GLY A 703 4.36 9.30 15.02
C GLY A 703 5.57 9.35 15.95
N MET A 704 6.79 9.62 15.48
CA MET A 704 8.03 9.55 16.28
C MET A 704 8.74 10.91 16.31
N LEU A 705 9.59 11.16 17.31
CA LEU A 705 10.47 12.35 17.35
C LEU A 705 11.72 12.14 16.49
N SER A 706 11.55 12.24 15.16
CA SER A 706 12.59 11.92 14.18
C SER A 706 13.62 13.04 13.95
N LEU A 707 13.24 14.30 14.17
CA LEU A 707 14.14 15.45 14.11
C LEU A 707 14.15 16.24 15.44
N PRO A 708 15.28 16.88 15.81
CA PRO A 708 15.42 17.58 17.08
C PRO A 708 14.81 18.99 17.08
N CYS A 709 14.25 19.46 15.97
CA CYS A 709 13.60 20.76 15.85
C CYS A 709 12.31 20.61 15.06
N PHE A 710 11.25 21.31 15.45
CA PHE A 710 9.92 21.21 14.84
C PHE A 710 9.09 22.47 15.11
N PRO A 711 8.06 22.74 14.29
CA PRO A 711 7.13 23.84 14.52
C PRO A 711 6.21 23.58 15.71
N VAL A 712 6.02 24.60 16.54
CA VAL A 712 5.07 24.61 17.65
C VAL A 712 4.14 25.81 17.56
N LEU A 713 2.92 25.66 18.09
CA LEU A 713 1.98 26.75 18.30
C LEU A 713 2.14 27.31 19.71
N ILE A 714 2.28 28.64 19.79
CA ILE A 714 2.27 29.41 21.03
C ILE A 714 1.17 30.47 20.98
N CYS A 715 0.75 30.96 22.14
CA CYS A 715 -0.21 32.05 22.25
C CYS A 715 0.40 33.22 23.03
N ASP A 716 0.26 34.44 22.53
CA ASP A 716 0.76 35.66 23.17
C ASP A 716 -0.14 36.16 24.31
N ASP A 717 -1.23 35.46 24.60
CA ASP A 717 -2.11 35.75 25.75
C ASP A 717 -1.35 35.51 27.06
N GLU A 718 -1.28 36.53 27.92
CA GLU A 718 -0.58 36.47 29.22
C GLU A 718 -1.06 35.29 30.07
N GLN A 719 -2.33 34.88 29.94
CA GLN A 719 -2.88 33.74 30.66
C GLN A 719 -2.20 32.41 30.30
N TYR A 720 -1.70 32.28 29.07
CA TYR A 720 -1.10 31.07 28.50
C TYR A 720 0.38 31.25 28.15
N ALA A 721 1.03 32.26 28.74
CA ALA A 721 2.42 32.59 28.47
C ALA A 721 3.35 31.39 28.72
N GLY A 722 4.07 30.99 27.68
CA GLY A 722 5.02 29.87 27.71
C GLY A 722 4.40 28.49 27.49
N GLU A 723 3.08 28.37 27.40
CA GLU A 723 2.44 27.14 26.93
C GLU A 723 2.73 26.95 25.44
N ALA A 724 2.97 25.70 25.02
CA ALA A 724 3.23 25.35 23.64
C ALA A 724 2.67 23.97 23.31
N THR A 725 2.28 23.76 22.05
CA THR A 725 1.95 22.45 21.53
C THR A 725 2.58 22.25 20.16
N VAL A 726 2.88 21.02 19.78
CA VAL A 726 3.34 20.72 18.42
C VAL A 726 2.26 21.18 17.43
N LEU A 727 2.68 21.88 16.38
CA LEU A 727 1.77 22.21 15.28
C LEU A 727 1.31 20.86 14.66
N PRO A 728 0.02 20.57 14.49
CA PRO A 728 -0.40 19.32 13.85
C PRO A 728 0.24 19.14 12.47
N TYR A 729 0.77 17.95 12.16
CA TYR A 729 1.57 17.75 10.94
C TYR A 729 0.81 18.04 9.64
N LEU A 730 -0.52 18.02 9.66
CA LEU A 730 -1.36 18.41 8.52
C LEU A 730 -1.06 19.84 8.03
N PHE A 731 -0.47 20.69 8.89
CA PHE A 731 -0.12 22.08 8.57
C PHE A 731 1.38 22.29 8.34
N TRP A 732 2.18 21.21 8.27
CA TRP A 732 3.63 21.33 8.04
C TRP A 732 3.93 21.50 6.54
N GLN A 733 5.03 22.18 6.23
CA GLN A 733 5.54 22.25 4.85
C GLN A 733 6.00 20.86 4.38
N GLU A 734 5.66 20.50 3.15
CA GLU A 734 5.89 19.14 2.60
C GLU A 734 7.38 18.74 2.62
N ASN A 735 8.27 19.65 2.22
CA ASN A 735 9.72 19.44 2.27
C ASN A 735 10.23 19.05 3.66
N PHE A 736 9.66 19.64 4.71
CA PHE A 736 10.02 19.35 6.10
C PHE A 736 9.43 18.01 6.55
N VAL A 737 8.23 17.65 6.10
CA VAL A 737 7.61 16.34 6.34
C VAL A 737 8.42 15.22 5.71
N GLU A 738 8.87 15.40 4.45
CA GLU A 738 9.75 14.43 3.77
C GLU A 738 11.07 14.25 4.52
N GLN A 739 11.67 15.35 4.97
CA GLN A 739 12.91 15.30 5.77
C GLN A 739 12.69 14.54 7.08
N TRP A 740 11.57 14.79 7.76
CA TRP A 740 11.21 14.11 9.01
C TRP A 740 11.07 12.61 8.83
N ILE A 741 10.27 12.19 7.85
CA ILE A 741 10.02 10.77 7.54
C ILE A 741 11.34 10.08 7.16
N LYS A 742 12.14 10.70 6.28
CA LYS A 742 13.43 10.14 5.86
C LYS A 742 14.37 9.90 7.04
N GLU A 743 14.36 10.75 8.06
CA GLU A 743 15.18 10.56 9.26
C GLU A 743 14.64 9.44 10.17
N GLY A 744 13.32 9.32 10.29
CA GLY A 744 12.67 8.21 10.99
C GLY A 744 12.96 6.86 10.32
N GLU A 745 12.91 6.82 8.99
CA GLU A 745 13.19 5.61 8.20
C GLU A 745 14.63 5.13 8.33
N LYS A 746 15.61 6.04 8.40
CA LYS A 746 17.01 5.68 8.70
C LYS A 746 17.15 4.98 10.04
N SER A 747 16.32 5.34 11.02
CA SER A 747 16.43 4.86 12.40
C SER A 747 15.64 3.56 12.62
N HIS A 748 14.51 3.37 11.93
CA HIS A 748 13.56 2.28 12.24
C HIS A 748 13.05 1.47 11.03
N GLY A 749 13.44 1.81 9.80
CA GLY A 749 12.93 1.20 8.57
C GLY A 749 11.68 1.88 8.02
N THR A 750 11.18 1.41 6.87
CA THR A 750 10.04 2.02 6.15
C THR A 750 8.68 1.56 6.71
N GLY A 751 7.61 2.29 6.40
CA GLY A 751 6.22 1.87 6.66
C GLY A 751 5.53 2.48 7.89
N TYR A 752 6.19 3.40 8.61
CA TYR A 752 5.60 4.08 9.78
C TYR A 752 4.96 5.45 9.48
N ALA A 753 5.16 5.99 8.28
CA ALA A 753 4.58 7.26 7.86
C ALA A 753 3.05 7.19 7.90
N LEU A 754 2.43 8.13 8.63
CA LEU A 754 0.99 8.28 8.73
C LEU A 754 0.47 9.04 7.52
N ASN A 755 -0.13 8.33 6.56
CA ASN A 755 -0.86 9.01 5.50
C ASN A 755 -2.18 9.61 6.02
N VAL A 756 -2.72 10.59 5.30
CA VAL A 756 -3.92 11.33 5.72
C VAL A 756 -5.14 10.41 5.89
N THR A 757 -5.27 9.34 5.10
CA THR A 757 -6.36 8.36 5.18
C THR A 757 -6.28 7.52 6.46
N GLN A 758 -5.10 7.00 6.79
CA GLN A 758 -4.84 6.26 8.03
C GLN A 758 -5.03 7.17 9.25
N LEU A 759 -4.63 8.43 9.13
CA LEU A 759 -4.87 9.44 10.15
C LEU A 759 -6.37 9.67 10.34
N HIS A 760 -7.12 9.89 9.27
CA HIS A 760 -8.57 10.09 9.31
C HIS A 760 -9.30 8.88 9.91
N ALA A 761 -8.90 7.65 9.55
CA ALA A 761 -9.46 6.44 10.13
C ALA A 761 -9.20 6.34 11.64
N ARG A 762 -7.97 6.64 12.10
CA ARG A 762 -7.62 6.63 13.54
C ARG A 762 -8.36 7.72 14.31
N VAL A 763 -8.47 8.92 13.75
CA VAL A 763 -9.24 10.03 14.34
C VAL A 763 -10.72 9.66 14.42
N SER A 764 -11.29 9.08 13.36
CA SER A 764 -12.68 8.61 13.34
C SER A 764 -12.96 7.54 14.40
N SER A 765 -12.04 6.59 14.58
CA SER A 765 -12.15 5.58 15.66
C SER A 765 -12.13 6.25 17.04
N ASN A 766 -11.19 7.17 17.27
CA ASN A 766 -11.09 7.92 18.53
C ASN A 766 -12.35 8.72 18.84
N VAL A 767 -13.00 9.31 17.83
CA VAL A 767 -14.27 10.02 18.01
C VAL A 767 -15.40 9.06 18.41
N ARG A 768 -15.51 7.92 17.73
CA ARG A 768 -16.54 6.89 18.02
C ARG A 768 -16.40 6.31 19.43
N GLU A 769 -15.17 6.01 19.84
CA GLU A 769 -14.88 5.34 21.11
C GLU A 769 -14.75 6.31 22.29
N PHE A 770 -14.17 7.49 22.07
CA PHE A 770 -13.74 8.41 23.13
C PHE A 770 -14.23 9.85 22.97
N GLY A 771 -15.20 10.13 22.10
CA GLY A 771 -15.63 11.50 21.75
C GLY A 771 -15.89 12.43 22.95
N ALA A 772 -16.44 11.92 24.06
CA ALA A 772 -16.68 12.72 25.27
C ALA A 772 -15.40 13.20 26.00
N PHE A 773 -14.28 12.50 25.79
CA PHE A 773 -12.99 12.74 26.47
C PHE A 773 -12.00 13.53 25.62
N LEU A 774 -12.26 13.69 24.32
CA LEU A 774 -11.42 14.46 23.40
C LEU A 774 -11.39 15.95 23.77
N ARG A 775 -10.21 16.54 23.71
CA ARG A 775 -9.96 17.97 24.01
C ARG A 775 -9.01 18.60 23.00
N PRO A 776 -9.12 19.90 22.70
CA PRO A 776 -10.23 20.78 23.07
C PRO A 776 -11.55 20.32 22.44
N LEU A 777 -12.68 20.81 22.95
CA LEU A 777 -13.97 20.56 22.30
C LEU A 777 -14.01 21.37 21.00
N LEU A 778 -14.58 20.81 19.93
CA LEU A 778 -14.68 21.52 18.65
C LEU A 778 -15.44 22.84 18.77
N SER A 779 -16.45 22.92 19.63
CA SER A 779 -17.18 24.16 19.93
C SER A 779 -16.32 25.25 20.60
N GLN A 780 -15.14 24.91 21.12
CA GLN A 780 -14.19 25.89 21.66
C GLN A 780 -13.30 26.48 20.56
N ILE A 781 -13.19 25.80 19.41
CA ILE A 781 -12.39 26.21 18.25
C ILE A 781 -13.27 26.87 17.19
N PHE A 782 -14.43 26.29 16.89
CA PHE A 782 -15.34 26.73 15.84
C PHE A 782 -16.59 27.36 16.46
N ASP A 783 -16.97 28.53 15.96
CA ASP A 783 -18.20 29.21 16.37
C ASP A 783 -19.36 28.49 15.67
N THR A 784 -20.17 27.75 16.44
CA THR A 784 -21.28 26.94 15.92
C THR A 784 -22.56 27.76 15.98
N ASP A 785 -23.00 28.28 14.83
CA ASP A 785 -24.40 28.70 14.66
C ASP A 785 -25.28 27.46 14.46
N SER A 786 -26.33 27.37 15.27
CA SER A 786 -27.44 26.41 15.26
C SER A 786 -27.17 24.97 15.74
N ALA A 787 -27.93 24.63 16.79
CA ALA A 787 -28.16 23.28 17.24
C ALA A 787 -29.02 22.51 16.22
N THR A 788 -28.43 21.53 15.55
CA THR A 788 -29.13 20.33 15.05
C THR A 788 -28.21 19.13 15.24
N PRO A 789 -28.66 18.04 15.87
CA PRO A 789 -27.88 16.81 15.93
C PRO A 789 -27.68 16.27 14.52
N TYR A 790 -26.45 15.86 14.20
CA TYR A 790 -26.09 15.11 12.99
C TYR A 790 -26.96 13.84 12.90
N THR A 791 -28.06 13.92 12.15
CA THR A 791 -28.79 12.74 11.65
C THR A 791 -28.08 12.23 10.42
N ALA A 792 -27.50 11.04 10.51
CA ALA A 792 -26.98 10.31 9.36
C ALA A 792 -28.12 10.07 8.36
N HIS A 793 -27.97 10.59 7.14
CA HIS A 793 -28.88 10.29 6.04
C HIS A 793 -28.73 8.81 5.65
N HIS A 794 -29.78 8.04 5.94
CA HIS A 794 -29.97 6.71 5.37
C HIS A 794 -30.42 6.86 3.91
N SER A 795 -29.54 6.50 2.97
CA SER A 795 -29.92 6.25 1.58
C SER A 795 -30.73 4.96 1.52
N GLN A 796 -32.03 5.09 1.26
CA GLN A 796 -32.92 3.97 0.96
C GLN A 796 -32.63 3.48 -0.47
N THR A 797 -32.21 2.22 -0.61
CA THR A 797 -32.23 1.51 -1.88
C THR A 797 -33.64 0.95 -2.11
N ASN A 798 -34.22 1.36 -3.24
CA ASN A 798 -35.49 0.87 -3.76
C ASN A 798 -35.42 -0.65 -4.02
N THR A 799 -36.41 -1.40 -3.55
CA THR A 799 -36.73 -2.73 -4.08
C THR A 799 -38.08 -2.66 -4.79
N PRO A 800 -38.24 -3.38 -5.92
CA PRO A 800 -39.34 -3.17 -6.86
C PRO A 800 -40.65 -3.81 -6.41
N ASP A 801 -41.73 -3.17 -6.87
CA ASP A 801 -43.13 -3.55 -6.76
C ASP A 801 -43.40 -5.04 -7.02
N THR A 802 -44.15 -5.67 -6.10
CA THR A 802 -45.15 -6.68 -6.47
C THR A 802 -46.46 -6.36 -5.76
N SER A 803 -47.48 -6.17 -6.58
CA SER A 803 -48.83 -5.79 -6.17
C SER A 803 -49.64 -6.98 -5.68
N SER A 804 -50.63 -6.66 -4.84
CA SER A 804 -51.97 -7.28 -4.72
C SER A 804 -52.16 -8.44 -3.73
N LEU A 805 -52.88 -8.19 -2.60
CA LEU A 805 -54.32 -8.48 -2.45
C LEU A 805 -54.85 -8.29 -1.00
N SER A 806 -55.87 -7.43 -0.90
CA SER A 806 -57.09 -7.50 -0.05
C SER A 806 -57.08 -7.60 1.49
N LEU A 807 -57.56 -6.49 2.07
CA LEU A 807 -58.41 -6.31 3.27
C LEU A 807 -59.11 -7.53 3.89
N VAL A 808 -59.02 -7.66 5.23
CA VAL A 808 -60.16 -7.85 6.14
C VAL A 808 -59.92 -7.09 7.46
N GLN A 809 -60.95 -6.41 7.92
CA GLN A 809 -61.06 -5.60 9.14
C GLN A 809 -61.26 -6.47 10.38
N ASP A 810 -60.69 -6.06 11.53
CA ASP A 810 -61.43 -5.93 12.80
C ASP A 810 -60.56 -5.27 13.90
N THR A 811 -61.08 -4.20 14.48
CA THR A 811 -60.65 -3.48 15.70
C THR A 811 -61.64 -3.78 16.84
N PRO A 812 -61.50 -3.28 18.09
CA PRO A 812 -60.32 -2.92 18.90
C PRO A 812 -60.43 -3.41 20.37
N ALA A 813 -59.32 -3.53 21.13
CA ALA A 813 -59.35 -3.38 22.59
C ALA A 813 -57.98 -2.99 23.16
N GLU A 814 -58.01 -2.04 24.09
CA GLU A 814 -56.94 -1.22 24.66
C GLU A 814 -55.80 -1.97 25.35
N LEU A 815 -54.57 -1.44 25.29
CA LEU A 815 -53.78 -1.02 26.46
C LEU A 815 -52.39 -0.46 26.08
N LYS A 816 -52.19 0.81 26.47
CA LYS A 816 -50.94 1.49 26.87
C LYS A 816 -49.76 1.58 25.89
N ILE A 817 -49.41 2.83 25.62
CA ILE A 817 -48.17 3.30 24.99
C ILE A 817 -46.96 2.76 25.76
N GLU A 818 -46.19 1.87 25.12
CA GLU A 818 -44.77 1.68 25.39
C GLU A 818 -43.99 2.13 24.15
N ASN A 819 -43.07 3.07 24.35
CA ASN A 819 -42.12 3.52 23.35
C ASN A 819 -41.16 2.38 23.01
N THR A 820 -41.34 1.74 21.86
CA THR A 820 -40.37 0.76 21.34
C THR A 820 -39.27 1.47 20.56
N THR A 821 -38.12 1.64 21.22
CA THR A 821 -36.80 1.84 20.64
C THR A 821 -36.50 0.71 19.64
N ARG A 822 -36.15 1.01 18.38
CA ARG A 822 -35.52 0.02 17.50
C ARG A 822 -34.07 -0.17 17.95
N ASN A 823 -33.84 -1.16 18.81
CA ASN A 823 -32.53 -1.61 19.26
C ASN A 823 -31.79 -2.31 18.11
N THR A 824 -30.62 -1.81 17.71
CA THR A 824 -29.59 -2.66 17.09
C THR A 824 -29.02 -3.56 18.19
N VAL A 825 -29.40 -4.84 18.17
CA VAL A 825 -28.95 -5.87 19.11
C VAL A 825 -27.46 -6.16 18.88
N SER A 826 -26.64 -6.14 19.94
CA SER A 826 -25.20 -6.44 19.82
C SER A 826 -24.96 -7.89 19.37
N ILE A 827 -23.80 -8.20 18.78
CA ILE A 827 -23.44 -9.56 18.37
C ILE A 827 -23.55 -10.52 19.57
N THR A 828 -23.03 -10.11 20.74
CA THR A 828 -23.15 -10.86 22.00
C THR A 828 -24.61 -11.11 22.38
N GLN A 829 -25.49 -10.12 22.27
CA GLN A 829 -26.91 -10.25 22.58
C GLN A 829 -27.66 -11.15 21.58
N ARG A 830 -27.31 -11.10 20.29
CA ARG A 830 -27.88 -11.98 19.26
C ARG A 830 -27.44 -13.44 19.49
N SER A 831 -26.18 -13.65 19.88
CA SER A 831 -25.68 -14.98 20.25
C SER A 831 -26.37 -15.52 21.50
N VAL A 832 -26.62 -14.68 22.52
CA VAL A 832 -27.39 -15.10 23.70
C VAL A 832 -28.83 -15.47 23.33
N GLN A 833 -29.49 -14.71 22.45
CA GLN A 833 -30.83 -15.05 21.96
C GLN A 833 -30.88 -16.40 21.24
N ILE A 834 -29.82 -16.77 20.52
CA ILE A 834 -29.69 -18.07 19.86
C ILE A 834 -29.47 -19.20 20.90
N LEU A 835 -28.70 -18.93 21.96
CA LEU A 835 -28.47 -19.90 23.03
C LEU A 835 -29.72 -20.13 23.91
N ASP A 836 -30.49 -19.09 24.16
CA ASP A 836 -31.73 -19.13 24.93
C ASP A 836 -32.92 -19.68 24.11
N ASN A 837 -32.80 -19.77 22.78
CA ASN A 837 -33.85 -20.31 21.92
C ASN A 837 -33.84 -21.86 21.92
N PRO A 838 -34.91 -22.51 22.41
CA PRO A 838 -35.00 -23.97 22.43
C PRO A 838 -35.04 -24.57 21.02
N ASP A 839 -35.52 -23.83 20.02
CA ASP A 839 -35.67 -24.29 18.63
C ASP A 839 -34.40 -24.11 17.79
N SER A 840 -33.36 -23.46 18.33
CA SER A 840 -32.07 -23.31 17.64
C SER A 840 -31.29 -24.62 17.60
N SER A 841 -30.77 -24.93 16.42
CA SER A 841 -29.97 -26.13 16.14
C SER A 841 -28.66 -26.14 16.93
N ASP A 842 -28.09 -27.33 17.13
CA ASP A 842 -26.81 -27.48 17.82
C ASP A 842 -25.68 -26.71 17.11
N GLN A 843 -25.73 -26.63 15.77
CA GLN A 843 -24.77 -25.85 14.98
C GLN A 843 -24.92 -24.34 15.20
N GLU A 844 -26.16 -23.82 15.28
CA GLU A 844 -26.40 -22.40 15.56
C GLU A 844 -25.93 -22.03 16.97
N LYS A 845 -26.14 -22.93 17.94
CA LYS A 845 -25.65 -22.75 19.32
C LYS A 845 -24.12 -22.77 19.37
N LEU A 846 -23.45 -23.67 18.63
CA LEU A 846 -21.99 -23.69 18.50
C LEU A 846 -21.43 -22.40 17.89
N ASN A 847 -22.03 -21.92 16.79
CA ASN A 847 -21.63 -20.66 16.15
C ASN A 847 -21.84 -19.45 17.08
N ALA A 848 -22.91 -19.47 17.88
CA ALA A 848 -23.17 -18.44 18.89
C ALA A 848 -22.10 -18.43 20.00
N ILE A 849 -21.66 -19.61 20.47
CA ILE A 849 -20.57 -19.74 21.47
C ILE A 849 -19.25 -19.24 20.90
N GLU A 850 -18.87 -19.62 19.68
CA GLU A 850 -17.62 -19.15 19.05
C GLU A 850 -17.64 -17.63 18.79
N SER A 851 -18.81 -17.08 18.48
CA SER A 851 -19.00 -15.63 18.39
C SER A 851 -18.75 -14.94 19.74
N ILE A 852 -19.31 -15.46 20.84
CA ILE A 852 -19.08 -14.93 22.20
C ILE A 852 -17.60 -15.05 22.58
N LYS A 853 -16.96 -16.17 22.27
CA LYS A 853 -15.54 -16.40 22.55
C LYS A 853 -14.64 -15.43 21.78
N THR A 854 -14.97 -15.16 20.51
CA THR A 854 -14.27 -14.15 19.70
C THR A 854 -14.42 -12.76 20.31
N GLN A 855 -15.63 -12.37 20.75
CA GLN A 855 -15.83 -11.08 21.41
C GLN A 855 -15.09 -10.99 22.76
N ALA A 856 -14.98 -12.10 23.51
CA ALA A 856 -14.20 -12.15 24.74
C ALA A 856 -12.69 -11.95 24.52
N ILE A 857 -12.14 -12.44 23.39
CA ILE A 857 -10.73 -12.19 22.99
C ILE A 857 -10.49 -10.70 22.79
N TYR A 858 -11.48 -9.97 22.27
CA TYR A 858 -11.42 -8.50 22.11
C TYR A 858 -11.77 -7.72 23.39
N ASN A 859 -11.81 -8.40 24.55
CA ASN A 859 -12.14 -7.82 25.86
C ASN A 859 -13.54 -7.17 25.95
N GLU A 860 -14.50 -7.61 25.14
CA GLU A 860 -15.89 -7.15 25.24
C GLU A 860 -16.48 -7.60 26.59
N PRO A 861 -16.96 -6.67 27.45
CA PRO A 861 -17.27 -7.03 28.83
C PRO A 861 -18.44 -7.99 29.05
N GLU A 862 -19.47 -7.94 28.19
CA GLU A 862 -20.61 -8.85 28.28
C GLU A 862 -20.18 -10.27 27.90
N ALA A 863 -19.38 -10.41 26.84
CA ALA A 863 -18.76 -11.66 26.43
C ALA A 863 -17.78 -12.22 27.46
N LEU A 864 -16.91 -11.40 28.07
CA LEU A 864 -16.02 -11.81 29.16
C LEU A 864 -16.81 -12.34 30.36
N GLN A 865 -17.93 -11.70 30.70
CA GLN A 865 -18.81 -12.15 31.78
C GLN A 865 -19.50 -13.48 31.46
N LEU A 866 -19.95 -13.67 30.21
CA LEU A 866 -20.56 -14.91 29.74
C LEU A 866 -19.55 -16.06 29.73
N MET A 867 -18.36 -15.86 29.16
CA MET A 867 -17.31 -16.88 29.13
C MET A 867 -16.83 -17.27 30.52
N ALA A 868 -16.71 -16.32 31.45
CA ALA A 868 -16.43 -16.62 32.86
C ALA A 868 -17.49 -17.56 33.45
N SER A 869 -18.78 -17.29 33.22
CA SER A 869 -19.87 -18.13 33.71
C SER A 869 -19.97 -19.48 32.99
N PHE A 870 -19.63 -19.55 31.69
CA PHE A 870 -19.65 -20.78 30.90
C PHE A 870 -18.60 -21.76 31.40
N TYR A 871 -17.36 -21.30 31.58
CA TYR A 871 -16.27 -22.12 32.12
C TYR A 871 -16.42 -22.44 33.61
N GLU A 872 -17.04 -21.56 34.41
CA GLU A 872 -17.32 -21.81 35.84
C GLU A 872 -18.37 -22.91 36.02
N LYS A 873 -19.44 -22.89 35.21
CA LYS A 873 -20.60 -23.78 35.40
C LYS A 873 -20.61 -24.98 34.46
N GLY A 874 -19.68 -25.06 33.50
CA GLY A 874 -19.69 -26.08 32.45
C GLY A 874 -20.91 -25.98 31.52
N ILE A 875 -21.41 -24.76 31.30
CA ILE A 875 -22.57 -24.51 30.45
C ILE A 875 -22.04 -24.10 29.08
N HIS A 876 -22.45 -24.82 28.02
CA HIS A 876 -22.03 -24.64 26.62
C HIS A 876 -20.56 -24.97 26.30
N VAL A 877 -19.67 -24.91 27.28
CA VAL A 877 -18.25 -25.33 27.19
C VAL A 877 -17.90 -26.25 28.35
N GLU A 878 -16.85 -27.04 28.22
CA GLU A 878 -16.34 -27.85 29.33
C GLU A 878 -15.88 -26.96 30.50
N SER A 879 -16.22 -27.37 31.72
CA SER A 879 -15.84 -26.65 32.94
C SER A 879 -14.32 -26.53 33.03
N ASN A 880 -13.81 -25.31 33.20
CA ASN A 880 -12.38 -25.05 33.29
C ASN A 880 -12.11 -23.91 34.28
N SER A 881 -11.64 -24.27 35.47
CA SER A 881 -11.42 -23.33 36.56
C SER A 881 -10.37 -22.26 36.25
N LYS A 882 -9.35 -22.62 35.46
CA LYS A 882 -8.28 -21.69 35.04
C LYS A 882 -8.81 -20.65 34.06
N LEU A 883 -9.57 -21.06 33.04
CA LEU A 883 -10.17 -20.14 32.07
C LEU A 883 -11.30 -19.29 32.67
N ALA A 884 -12.09 -19.86 33.59
CA ALA A 884 -13.06 -19.10 34.37
C ALA A 884 -12.37 -17.96 35.15
N PHE A 885 -11.29 -18.28 35.88
CA PHE A 885 -10.52 -17.28 36.62
C PHE A 885 -9.89 -16.23 35.70
N TYR A 886 -9.35 -16.62 34.54
CA TYR A 886 -8.82 -15.71 33.53
C TYR A 886 -9.87 -14.67 33.08
N HIS A 887 -11.04 -15.12 32.64
CA HIS A 887 -12.08 -14.20 32.17
C HIS A 887 -12.65 -13.32 33.30
N MET A 888 -12.74 -13.82 34.54
CA MET A 888 -13.11 -13.01 35.70
C MET A 888 -12.05 -11.94 36.01
N ALA A 889 -10.77 -12.28 35.89
CA ALA A 889 -9.65 -11.37 36.08
C ALA A 889 -9.63 -10.26 35.02
N GLU A 890 -9.79 -10.62 33.74
CA GLU A 890 -9.85 -9.65 32.64
C GLU A 890 -11.12 -8.78 32.72
N LEU A 891 -12.27 -9.34 33.07
CA LEU A 891 -13.49 -8.55 33.30
C LEU A 891 -13.30 -7.51 34.42
N ALA A 892 -12.67 -7.91 35.52
CA ALA A 892 -12.39 -7.02 36.64
C ALA A 892 -11.44 -5.88 36.25
N LYS A 893 -10.41 -6.18 35.43
CA LYS A 893 -9.49 -5.19 34.87
C LYS A 893 -10.21 -4.23 33.91
N THR A 894 -10.96 -4.76 32.94
CA THR A 894 -11.67 -3.98 31.92
C THR A 894 -12.70 -3.03 32.54
N LYS A 895 -13.50 -3.51 33.51
CA LYS A 895 -14.51 -2.67 34.17
C LYS A 895 -13.97 -1.82 35.33
N LYS A 896 -12.72 -2.04 35.74
CA LYS A 896 -12.07 -1.40 36.92
C LYS A 896 -12.98 -1.38 38.16
N SER A 897 -13.73 -2.48 38.38
CA SER A 897 -14.78 -2.54 39.41
C SER A 897 -14.30 -3.27 40.65
N GLU A 898 -14.33 -2.59 41.80
CA GLU A 898 -13.97 -3.17 43.10
C GLU A 898 -14.75 -4.45 43.42
N THR A 899 -16.02 -4.51 43.03
CA THR A 899 -16.87 -5.69 43.23
C THR A 899 -16.41 -6.85 42.37
N LEU A 900 -16.06 -6.60 41.10
CA LEU A 900 -15.57 -7.64 40.20
C LEU A 900 -14.18 -8.15 40.62
N PHE A 901 -13.30 -7.26 41.10
CA PHE A 901 -12.03 -7.67 41.70
C PHE A 901 -12.23 -8.55 42.93
N ARG A 902 -13.17 -8.21 43.81
CA ARG A 902 -13.51 -9.04 44.98
C ARG A 902 -14.09 -10.38 44.58
N ASN A 903 -14.89 -10.44 43.51
CA ASN A 903 -15.46 -11.70 43.01
C ASN A 903 -14.37 -12.60 42.43
N ALA A 904 -13.49 -12.07 41.58
CA ALA A 904 -12.36 -12.84 41.05
C ALA A 904 -11.41 -13.32 42.18
N LEU A 905 -11.15 -12.48 43.18
CA LEU A 905 -10.34 -12.87 44.34
C LEU A 905 -11.03 -13.94 45.21
N ARG A 906 -12.36 -13.87 45.37
CA ARG A 906 -13.12 -14.93 46.04
C ARG A 906 -13.04 -16.24 45.27
N TYR A 907 -13.19 -16.18 43.95
CA TYR A 907 -13.07 -17.34 43.08
C TYR A 907 -11.69 -18.00 43.21
N TYR A 908 -10.63 -17.19 43.25
CA TYR A 908 -9.26 -17.65 43.50
C TYR A 908 -9.07 -18.29 44.89
N LEU A 909 -9.72 -17.78 45.93
CA LEU A 909 -9.51 -18.25 47.31
C LEU A 909 -10.40 -19.43 47.71
N ASP A 910 -11.40 -19.75 46.90
CA ASP A 910 -12.36 -20.80 47.22
C ASP A 910 -11.82 -22.17 46.81
N SER A 911 -11.59 -23.03 47.80
CA SER A 911 -11.09 -24.39 47.60
C SER A 911 -12.06 -25.28 46.81
N GLU A 912 -13.35 -24.92 46.73
CA GLU A 912 -14.33 -25.69 45.96
C GLU A 912 -14.16 -25.52 44.43
N ASN A 913 -13.42 -24.50 43.98
CA ASN A 913 -13.23 -24.21 42.55
C ASN A 913 -12.11 -25.01 41.88
N ASN A 914 -11.35 -25.86 42.60
CA ASN A 914 -10.24 -26.66 42.04
C ASN A 914 -9.24 -25.87 41.15
N LEU A 915 -8.95 -24.61 41.49
CA LEU A 915 -7.97 -23.81 40.77
C LEU A 915 -6.55 -24.21 41.21
N ASP A 916 -5.68 -24.55 40.26
CA ASP A 916 -4.28 -24.83 40.54
C ASP A 916 -3.53 -23.53 40.89
N HIS A 917 -3.11 -23.40 42.14
CA HIS A 917 -2.40 -22.23 42.65
C HIS A 917 -0.89 -22.26 42.35
N ASP A 918 -0.35 -23.42 41.96
CA ASP A 918 1.05 -23.59 41.61
C ASP A 918 1.29 -23.32 40.10
N ASP A 919 0.22 -23.06 39.33
CA ASP A 919 0.30 -22.66 37.93
C ASP A 919 0.86 -21.22 37.78
N PRO A 920 1.99 -21.03 37.06
CA PRO A 920 2.64 -19.72 36.92
C PRO A 920 1.75 -18.64 36.29
N GLU A 921 0.83 -19.02 35.41
CA GLU A 921 -0.08 -18.08 34.75
C GLU A 921 -1.15 -17.60 35.72
N VAL A 922 -1.65 -18.50 36.57
CA VAL A 922 -2.62 -18.18 37.63
C VAL A 922 -2.00 -17.24 38.66
N GLU A 923 -0.74 -17.46 39.05
CA GLU A 923 0.01 -16.54 39.92
C GLU A 923 0.22 -15.17 39.24
N HIS A 924 0.58 -15.16 37.96
CA HIS A 924 0.76 -13.93 37.20
C HIS A 924 -0.53 -13.09 37.12
N TRP A 925 -1.66 -13.72 36.81
CA TRP A 925 -2.96 -13.03 36.76
C TRP A 925 -3.36 -12.50 38.13
N LEU A 926 -3.11 -13.23 39.23
CA LEU A 926 -3.35 -12.75 40.59
C LEU A 926 -2.51 -11.51 40.92
N GLN A 927 -1.22 -11.49 40.57
CA GLN A 927 -0.34 -10.34 40.79
C GLN A 927 -0.82 -9.09 40.01
N GLN A 928 -1.27 -9.30 38.76
CA GLN A 928 -1.87 -8.24 37.98
C GLN A 928 -3.17 -7.74 38.62
N LEU A 929 -4.04 -8.65 39.08
CA LEU A 929 -5.32 -8.34 39.71
C LEU A 929 -5.13 -7.53 41.00
N LYS A 930 -4.12 -7.88 41.81
CA LYS A 930 -3.71 -7.14 43.01
C LYS A 930 -3.26 -5.71 42.68
N THR A 931 -2.41 -5.58 41.67
CA THR A 931 -1.89 -4.26 41.22
C THR A 931 -3.03 -3.34 40.77
N HIS A 932 -3.98 -3.88 39.99
CA HIS A 932 -5.12 -3.12 39.49
C HIS A 932 -6.16 -2.82 40.59
N TYR A 933 -6.37 -3.73 41.54
CA TYR A 933 -7.26 -3.52 42.69
C TYR A 933 -6.74 -2.42 43.63
N GLU A 934 -5.43 -2.41 43.92
CA GLU A 934 -4.79 -1.36 44.73
C GLU A 934 -4.89 0.01 44.05
N HIS A 935 -4.77 0.04 42.72
CA HIS A 935 -4.96 1.26 41.94
C HIS A 935 -6.42 1.76 41.99
N ALA A 936 -7.39 0.85 41.80
CA ALA A 936 -8.82 1.17 41.83
C ALA A 936 -9.30 1.65 43.22
N THR A 937 -8.78 1.07 44.31
CA THR A 937 -9.13 1.46 45.68
C THR A 937 -8.51 2.80 46.10
N ARG A 938 -7.27 3.11 45.66
CA ARG A 938 -6.64 4.43 45.89
C ARG A 938 -7.36 5.58 45.17
N GLN A 939 -7.96 5.33 44.01
CA GLN A 939 -8.76 6.34 43.29
C GLN A 939 -10.09 6.67 44.00
N LYS A 940 -10.68 5.72 44.74
CA LYS A 940 -11.97 5.88 45.43
C LYS A 940 -11.85 6.65 46.75
N THR A 941 -10.77 6.43 47.52
CA THR A 941 -10.48 7.19 48.75
C THR A 941 -10.16 8.66 48.48
N ALA A 942 -9.70 9.01 47.26
CA ALA A 942 -9.43 10.39 46.85
C ALA A 942 -10.68 11.19 46.40
N LYS A 943 -11.85 10.55 46.21
CA LYS A 943 -13.09 11.18 45.70
C LYS A 943 -14.15 11.51 46.78
N THR A 944 -13.84 11.39 48.08
CA THR A 944 -14.77 11.76 49.16
C THR A 944 -14.48 13.15 49.75
N ASP A 945 -15.49 14.03 49.70
CA ASP A 945 -15.49 15.44 50.14
C ASP A 945 -15.20 15.60 51.66
N PRO A 946 -14.44 16.63 52.13
CA PRO A 946 -13.93 16.70 53.51
C PRO A 946 -14.99 16.89 54.60
N LYS A 947 -16.23 17.27 54.26
CA LYS A 947 -17.26 17.61 55.25
C LYS A 947 -17.92 16.41 55.94
N ASN A 948 -17.73 15.18 55.46
CA ASN A 948 -18.28 13.97 56.09
C ASN A 948 -17.27 13.15 56.92
N GLN A 949 -16.11 13.72 57.24
CA GLN A 949 -15.05 13.03 57.98
C GLN A 949 -15.36 12.79 59.48
N ALA A 950 -16.31 13.53 60.08
CA ALA A 950 -16.65 13.36 61.50
C ALA A 950 -17.64 12.21 61.77
N SER A 951 -18.56 11.94 60.83
CA SER A 951 -19.63 10.93 60.98
C SER A 951 -19.16 9.52 60.60
N ALA A 952 -18.24 9.40 59.64
CA ALA A 952 -17.69 8.11 59.20
C ALA A 952 -16.63 7.54 60.15
N ARG A 953 -15.96 8.39 60.95
CA ARG A 953 -14.91 7.98 61.90
C ARG A 953 -15.41 7.10 63.06
N ARG A 954 -16.71 7.13 63.40
CA ARG A 954 -17.28 6.28 64.47
C ARG A 954 -17.92 4.97 63.97
N LYS A 955 -18.21 4.82 62.68
CA LYS A 955 -18.84 3.60 62.13
C LYS A 955 -17.90 2.67 61.35
N ASN A 956 -16.75 3.16 60.86
CA ASN A 956 -15.77 2.34 60.12
C ASN A 956 -14.57 1.86 60.94
N GLN A 957 -14.67 1.85 62.27
CA GLN A 957 -13.63 1.28 63.16
C GLN A 957 -13.62 -0.27 63.20
N LYS A 958 -14.25 -0.91 62.21
CA LYS A 958 -14.26 -2.38 62.01
C LYS A 958 -14.22 -2.76 60.52
N GLN A 959 -13.48 -2.03 59.69
CA GLN A 959 -13.20 -2.48 58.32
C GLN A 959 -11.76 -2.98 58.26
N LEU A 960 -11.66 -4.30 58.14
CA LEU A 960 -10.49 -5.16 58.30
C LEU A 960 -9.35 -4.72 57.36
N ASP A 961 -8.19 -4.39 57.95
CA ASP A 961 -7.00 -3.95 57.23
C ASP A 961 -6.29 -5.16 56.59
N TRP A 962 -5.95 -5.05 55.31
CA TRP A 962 -5.34 -6.10 54.46
C TRP A 962 -4.06 -6.68 55.06
N THR A 963 -3.34 -5.86 55.84
CA THR A 963 -2.14 -6.23 56.59
C THR A 963 -2.44 -7.26 57.69
N GLN A 964 -3.56 -7.14 58.41
CA GLN A 964 -3.95 -8.12 59.43
C GLN A 964 -4.46 -9.43 58.82
N TRP A 965 -5.04 -9.38 57.61
CA TRP A 965 -5.51 -10.57 56.90
C TRP A 965 -4.33 -11.38 56.35
N MET A 966 -3.32 -10.72 55.77
CA MET A 966 -2.05 -11.35 55.37
C MET A 966 -1.27 -11.93 56.55
N ILE A 967 -1.24 -11.24 57.70
CA ILE A 967 -0.60 -11.78 58.92
C ILE A 967 -1.31 -13.05 59.41
N ARG A 968 -2.64 -13.16 59.31
CA ARG A 968 -3.37 -14.38 59.68
C ARG A 968 -3.13 -15.54 58.71
N ILE A 969 -2.95 -15.27 57.43
CA ILE A 969 -2.59 -16.29 56.42
C ILE A 969 -1.16 -16.79 56.65
N LEU A 970 -0.21 -15.88 56.90
CA LEU A 970 1.16 -16.25 57.25
C LEU A 970 1.23 -17.04 58.56
N ILE A 971 0.47 -16.66 59.59
CA ILE A 971 0.38 -17.42 60.84
C ILE A 971 -0.28 -18.78 60.59
N GLY A 972 -1.32 -18.87 59.76
CA GLY A 972 -1.97 -20.13 59.38
C GLY A 972 -1.04 -21.09 58.64
N ALA A 973 -0.27 -20.58 57.68
CA ALA A 973 0.74 -21.36 56.95
C ALA A 973 1.89 -21.83 57.85
N ILE A 974 2.33 -20.98 58.79
CA ILE A 974 3.35 -21.35 59.79
C ILE A 974 2.81 -22.41 60.78
N VAL A 975 1.55 -22.30 61.20
CA VAL A 975 0.90 -23.30 62.08
C VAL A 975 0.68 -24.62 61.35
N LEU A 976 0.34 -24.60 60.06
CA LEU A 976 0.20 -25.80 59.22
C LEU A 976 1.56 -26.49 59.01
N LEU A 977 2.62 -25.71 58.74
CA LEU A 977 3.98 -26.23 58.63
C LEU A 977 4.52 -26.79 59.96
N LEU A 978 4.19 -26.15 61.09
CA LEU A 978 4.50 -26.68 62.43
C LEU A 978 3.70 -27.94 62.77
N LEU A 979 2.44 -28.04 62.35
CA LEU A 979 1.61 -29.26 62.50
C LEU A 979 2.12 -30.42 61.63
N ILE A 980 2.53 -30.13 60.40
CA ILE A 980 3.15 -31.14 59.51
C ILE A 980 4.50 -31.60 60.06
N ALA A 981 5.25 -30.73 60.74
CA ALA A 981 6.48 -31.08 61.45
C ALA A 981 6.28 -31.78 62.81
N LEU A 982 5.06 -31.74 63.37
CA LEU A 982 4.67 -32.45 64.60
C LEU A 982 3.97 -33.80 64.32
N ILE A 983 3.46 -33.99 63.09
CA ILE A 983 2.82 -35.22 62.61
C ILE A 983 3.84 -36.14 61.90
N LYS A 984 4.99 -35.59 61.47
CA LYS A 984 6.23 -36.35 61.21
C LYS A 984 7.01 -36.53 62.49
#